data_AF-A0A962I321-F1
#
_entry.id   AF-A0A962I321-F1
#
_cell.length_a   1.000
_cell.length_b   1.000
_cell.length_c   1.000
_cell.angle_alpha   90.00
_cell.angle_beta   90.00
_cell.angle_gamma   90.00
#
_symmetry.space_group_name_H-M   'P 1'
#
loop_
_entity.id
_entity.type
_entity.pdbx_description
1 polymer ?
#
loop_
_entity_poly.entity_id
_entity_poly.type
_entity_poly.pdbx_seq_one_letter_code
_entity_poly.pdbx_strand_id
1 'polypeptide(L)'
;RHLVVASETGVYDVAAENVVAKGRLGPGEMIAADLYSGEFLGSDDIDRINRNRAPFKRWLKQGVSYLESDLIDPSLATEPMDDHTLASFQKRFGLSREERDAVLKVLAESEMEATASMGDDTPIAVLSGRIRSLYDYFRQAFAQVTNPPIDPLRERLVMSLTTQLGREGNLFSMAPENARQIVLNSPILSQRKLRQILATADFGANHITIDLHYPQEEGLAAALARFCQQAEAAVRQGSVLVHLTDRQPRSGCLPAHALLAVGAVHQHLVRAGLRSDCNLLVETGTARDPHHFACLLGFGATAVYPFLAYQSLFAMGRSGVIKARAAEPRELGRSYRRGIRKGLLKILSKMGISTMDSYRGAQLFEIVGLAPEVVRMCFAGSPSRIGGAGFAEIEAEQAALCALADDPVAQLEPGGLLRYVYGGEYHMFNPDVIAALQQAARSGEAADFQRYSALVNERPPSALRDLLRVQPIGPPVPLDEVESEADILKRFDSAGMSLGALSPEAHEALAIGMNRLGGRSNSGEGGEDPARYGTERMSKIKQVASGRFGVTPSYLVNAEVLQIKIAQGAKPGEGGQLPGHKVNEMIAQLRYAKPGIGLISPPPHHDIYSIEDLAQLIYDLKEINSRALVSVKLVSHAGVGTIAAGVTKAYADLITISGHDGGTGASPISSIKYAGTPWELGLAEAHQTLLRNGLRHRVRLQTDGGLKTALDVVKAALLGAESFGFGTAPMVAL
;
A
#
# COMPACT_ATOMS: atom_id res chain seq x y z
N ARG A 1 -41.30 17.80 24.81
CA ARG A 1 -40.14 18.31 24.04
C ARG A 1 -39.66 17.15 23.17
N HIS A 2 -39.47 17.36 21.87
CA HIS A 2 -39.06 16.30 20.94
C HIS A 2 -37.59 16.52 20.56
N LEU A 3 -36.80 15.46 20.58
CA LEU A 3 -35.47 15.41 19.97
C LEU A 3 -35.52 14.39 18.85
N VAL A 4 -35.22 14.84 17.63
CA VAL A 4 -35.18 13.98 16.43
C VAL A 4 -33.74 13.96 15.94
N VAL A 5 -33.16 12.76 15.86
CA VAL A 5 -31.81 12.52 15.36
C VAL A 5 -31.92 11.48 14.25
N ALA A 6 -31.40 11.80 13.08
CA ALA A 6 -31.41 10.93 11.91
C ALA A 6 -30.20 11.22 11.04
N SER A 7 -29.82 10.26 10.19
CA SER A 7 -28.71 10.41 9.24
C SER A 7 -28.99 11.49 8.19
N GLU A 8 -30.27 11.71 7.84
CA GLU A 8 -30.72 12.74 6.92
C GLU A 8 -31.79 13.65 7.54
N THR A 9 -31.86 14.88 7.06
CA THR A 9 -32.95 15.82 7.41
C THR A 9 -34.18 15.55 6.54
N GLY A 10 -35.38 15.71 7.10
CA GLY A 10 -36.64 15.51 6.37
C GLY A 10 -37.28 14.14 6.54
N VAL A 11 -36.74 13.27 7.40
CA VAL A 11 -37.32 11.95 7.71
C VAL A 11 -38.55 12.00 8.60
N TYR A 12 -38.76 13.10 9.33
CA TYR A 12 -39.90 13.29 10.23
C TYR A 12 -40.46 14.70 10.06
N ASP A 13 -41.74 14.78 9.71
CA ASP A 13 -42.42 16.04 9.47
C ASP A 13 -42.71 16.78 10.77
N VAL A 14 -42.08 17.95 10.92
CA VAL A 14 -42.31 18.89 12.01
C VAL A 14 -42.68 20.23 11.40
N ALA A 15 -43.83 20.77 11.79
CA ALA A 15 -44.24 22.11 11.38
C ALA A 15 -43.15 23.14 11.74
N ALA A 16 -42.79 24.01 10.80
CA ALA A 16 -41.62 24.88 10.93
C ALA A 16 -41.71 25.79 12.16
N GLU A 17 -42.92 26.22 12.53
CA GLU A 17 -43.23 27.01 13.72
C GLU A 17 -42.91 26.30 15.04
N ASN A 18 -42.82 24.96 15.04
CA ASN A 18 -42.51 24.15 16.22
C ASN A 18 -41.01 23.82 16.33
N VAL A 19 -40.19 24.22 15.34
CA VAL A 19 -38.76 23.92 15.35
C VAL A 19 -38.00 24.98 16.15
N VAL A 20 -37.52 24.58 17.33
CA VAL A 20 -36.71 25.45 18.20
C VAL A 20 -35.27 25.58 17.71
N ALA A 21 -34.67 24.50 17.20
CA ALA A 21 -33.30 24.50 16.69
C ALA A 21 -33.11 23.39 15.63
N LYS A 22 -32.18 23.63 14.70
CA LYS A 22 -31.65 22.63 13.76
C LYS A 22 -30.14 22.67 13.80
N GLY A 23 -29.50 21.50 13.83
CA GLY A 23 -28.05 21.37 13.92
C GLY A 23 -27.56 20.08 13.28
N ARG A 24 -26.26 19.82 13.41
CA ARG A 24 -25.56 18.61 12.96
C ARG A 24 -24.39 18.34 13.89
N LEU A 25 -23.85 17.12 13.84
CA LEU A 25 -22.61 16.77 14.52
C LEU A 25 -21.42 16.97 13.58
N GLY A 26 -20.45 17.77 13.99
CA GLY A 26 -19.13 17.86 13.40
C GLY A 26 -18.19 16.74 13.86
N PRO A 27 -16.95 16.70 13.34
CA PRO A 27 -15.97 15.68 13.73
C PRO A 27 -15.71 15.66 15.24
N GLY A 28 -15.97 14.53 15.89
CA GLY A 28 -15.72 14.31 17.32
C GLY A 28 -16.76 14.93 18.26
N GLU A 29 -17.78 15.59 17.75
CA GLU A 29 -18.85 16.18 18.57
C GLU A 29 -19.84 15.12 19.05
N MET A 30 -20.50 15.41 20.18
CA MET A 30 -21.53 14.56 20.76
C MET A 30 -22.76 15.38 21.15
N ILE A 31 -23.92 14.72 21.16
CA ILE A 31 -25.14 15.21 21.81
C ILE A 31 -25.74 14.07 22.64
N ALA A 32 -26.43 14.42 23.72
CA ALA A 32 -27.15 13.45 24.54
C ALA A 32 -28.42 14.06 25.13
N ALA A 33 -29.33 13.20 25.55
CA ALA A 33 -30.48 13.60 26.36
C ALA A 33 -30.46 12.77 27.66
N ASP A 34 -30.44 13.44 28.80
CA ASP A 34 -30.65 12.79 30.08
C ASP A 34 -32.16 12.63 30.31
N LEU A 35 -32.61 11.37 30.29
CA LEU A 35 -34.02 11.03 30.39
C LEU A 35 -34.58 11.14 31.82
N TYR A 36 -33.72 11.20 32.85
CA TYR A 36 -34.16 11.36 34.24
C TYR A 36 -34.40 12.83 34.60
N SER A 37 -33.45 13.70 34.22
CA SER A 37 -33.56 15.14 34.44
C SER A 37 -34.36 15.86 33.34
N GLY A 38 -34.50 15.24 32.17
CA GLY A 38 -35.12 15.85 31.00
C GLY A 38 -34.25 16.91 30.32
N GLU A 39 -32.93 16.88 30.55
CA GLU A 39 -31.96 17.84 30.03
C GLU A 39 -31.37 17.38 28.69
N PHE A 40 -31.15 18.34 27.80
CA PHE A 40 -30.38 18.14 26.57
C PHE A 40 -28.93 18.58 26.83
N LEU A 41 -27.97 17.75 26.43
CA LEU A 41 -26.55 17.97 26.63
C LEU A 41 -25.87 18.14 25.27
N GLY A 42 -25.23 19.29 25.08
CA GLY A 42 -24.33 19.52 23.96
C GLY A 42 -22.93 18.96 24.22
N SER A 43 -22.05 19.06 23.22
CA SER A 43 -20.68 18.55 23.31
C SER A 43 -19.91 19.14 24.48
N ASP A 44 -20.02 20.45 24.72
CA ASP A 44 -19.34 21.13 25.85
C ASP A 44 -19.84 20.65 27.22
N ASP A 45 -21.12 20.30 27.34
CA ASP A 45 -21.69 19.78 28.58
C ASP A 45 -21.15 18.38 28.87
N ILE A 46 -21.10 17.53 27.84
CA ILE A 46 -20.58 16.16 27.91
C ILE A 46 -19.07 16.20 28.25
N ASP A 47 -18.30 17.06 27.58
CA ASP A 47 -16.87 17.23 27.86
C ASP A 47 -16.61 17.71 29.28
N ARG A 48 -17.44 18.63 29.79
CA ARG A 48 -17.36 19.11 31.18
C ARG A 48 -17.63 17.97 32.17
N ILE A 49 -18.66 17.16 31.92
CA ILE A 49 -18.96 15.97 32.74
C ILE A 49 -17.76 15.01 32.74
N ASN A 50 -17.23 14.66 31.56
CA ASN A 50 -16.13 13.71 31.42
C ASN A 50 -14.84 14.22 32.07
N ARG A 51 -14.49 15.50 31.87
CA ARG A 51 -13.30 16.13 32.47
C ARG A 51 -13.31 16.10 33.99
N ASN A 52 -14.49 16.14 34.62
CA ASN A 52 -14.65 16.18 36.07
C ASN A 52 -14.67 14.79 36.73
N ARG A 53 -14.66 13.69 35.96
CA ARG A 53 -14.68 12.32 36.52
C ARG A 53 -13.43 11.96 37.31
N ALA A 54 -12.29 12.57 36.97
CA ALA A 54 -11.01 12.34 37.63
C ALA A 54 -10.05 13.51 37.39
N PRO A 55 -9.00 13.69 38.22
CA PRO A 55 -8.00 14.74 38.02
C PRO A 55 -6.98 14.38 36.92
N PHE A 56 -7.46 14.09 35.70
CA PHE A 56 -6.65 13.60 34.57
C PHE A 56 -5.40 14.46 34.30
N LYS A 57 -5.53 15.79 34.35
CA LYS A 57 -4.39 16.71 34.15
C LYS A 57 -3.29 16.50 35.17
N ARG A 58 -3.63 16.19 36.44
CA ARG A 58 -2.66 15.91 37.49
C ARG A 58 -1.99 14.56 37.24
N TRP A 59 -2.77 13.53 36.90
CA TRP A 59 -2.24 12.20 36.59
C TRP A 59 -1.28 12.22 35.41
N LEU A 60 -1.66 12.87 34.31
CA LEU A 60 -0.79 13.02 33.12
C LEU A 60 0.50 13.76 33.45
N LYS A 61 0.44 14.86 34.21
CA LYS A 61 1.66 15.59 34.64
C LYS A 61 2.60 14.79 35.51
N GLN A 62 2.08 13.81 36.26
CA GLN A 62 2.87 13.01 37.20
C GLN A 62 3.35 11.68 36.60
N GLY A 63 2.59 11.11 35.66
CA GLY A 63 2.88 9.79 35.09
C GLY A 63 3.51 9.80 33.69
N VAL A 64 3.24 10.82 32.88
CA VAL A 64 3.76 10.86 31.50
C VAL A 64 5.15 11.50 31.49
N SER A 65 6.12 10.76 30.96
CA SER A 65 7.46 11.26 30.69
C SER A 65 7.75 11.29 29.18
N TYR A 66 8.73 12.09 28.80
CA TYR A 66 9.18 12.26 27.42
C TYR A 66 10.69 12.07 27.39
N LEU A 67 11.19 11.43 26.33
CA LEU A 67 12.64 11.31 26.12
C LEU A 67 13.26 12.66 25.76
N GLU A 68 14.41 12.96 26.35
CA GLU A 68 15.20 14.14 26.00
C GLU A 68 15.57 14.10 24.52
N SER A 69 15.20 15.16 23.80
CA SER A 69 15.53 15.34 22.40
C SER A 69 16.26 16.68 22.24
N ASP A 70 17.52 16.63 21.83
CA ASP A 70 18.23 17.84 21.41
C ASP A 70 17.63 18.36 20.10
N LEU A 71 17.69 19.68 19.90
CA LEU A 71 17.23 20.30 18.66
C LEU A 71 18.06 19.84 17.45
N ILE A 72 19.33 19.49 17.72
CA ILE A 72 20.30 18.93 16.78
C ILE A 72 20.93 17.69 17.41
N ASP A 73 20.84 16.55 16.73
CA ASP A 73 21.55 15.31 17.10
C ASP A 73 22.81 15.19 16.24
N PRO A 74 24.00 15.56 16.75
CA PRO A 74 25.22 15.58 15.96
C PRO A 74 25.72 14.18 15.59
N SER A 75 25.22 13.11 16.26
CA SER A 75 25.68 11.74 16.04
C SER A 75 24.63 10.91 15.28
N LEU A 76 24.68 10.95 13.95
CA LEU A 76 23.86 10.08 13.09
C LEU A 76 24.11 8.58 13.38
N ALA A 77 25.37 8.25 13.60
CA ALA A 77 25.87 6.96 14.07
C ALA A 77 26.87 7.27 15.19
N THR A 78 26.50 7.02 16.44
CA THR A 78 27.37 7.26 17.61
C THR A 78 28.56 6.30 17.62
N GLU A 79 28.43 5.15 16.96
CA GLU A 79 29.49 4.17 16.70
C GLU A 79 29.53 3.86 15.20
N PRO A 80 30.25 4.66 14.40
CA PRO A 80 30.38 4.40 12.98
C PRO A 80 31.10 3.08 12.71
N MET A 81 30.52 2.26 11.85
CA MET A 81 31.22 1.08 11.30
C MET A 81 32.31 1.54 10.33
N ASP A 82 33.44 0.82 10.31
CA ASP A 82 34.39 0.94 9.21
C ASP A 82 33.79 0.42 7.89
N ASP A 83 34.42 0.74 6.76
CA ASP A 83 33.86 0.45 5.44
C ASP A 83 33.74 -1.06 5.16
N HIS A 84 34.66 -1.88 5.68
CA HIS A 84 34.62 -3.33 5.50
C HIS A 84 33.48 -3.96 6.31
N THR A 85 33.37 -3.59 7.59
CA THR A 85 32.27 -4.02 8.46
C THR A 85 30.92 -3.60 7.87
N LEU A 86 30.78 -2.35 7.45
CA LEU A 86 29.54 -1.86 6.85
C LEU A 86 29.18 -2.64 5.58
N ALA A 87 30.14 -2.87 4.67
CA ALA A 87 29.89 -3.63 3.46
C ALA A 87 29.44 -5.07 3.76
N SER A 88 30.03 -5.73 4.76
CA SER A 88 29.59 -7.06 5.22
C SER A 88 28.13 -7.04 5.71
N PHE A 89 27.77 -6.07 6.56
CA PHE A 89 26.37 -5.93 7.02
C PHE A 89 25.40 -5.63 5.86
N GLN A 90 25.77 -4.74 4.94
CA GLN A 90 24.95 -4.41 3.79
C GLN A 90 24.67 -5.66 2.93
N LYS A 91 25.67 -6.51 2.68
CA LYS A 91 25.49 -7.79 1.99
C LYS A 91 24.64 -8.77 2.80
N ARG A 92 24.94 -8.94 4.10
CA ARG A 92 24.26 -9.89 4.99
C ARG A 92 22.76 -9.67 5.08
N PHE A 93 22.35 -8.41 5.06
CA PHE A 93 20.94 -8.03 5.09
C PHE A 93 20.35 -7.79 3.69
N GLY A 94 21.11 -7.98 2.61
CA GLY A 94 20.61 -7.81 1.24
C GLY A 94 20.30 -6.36 0.85
N LEU A 95 21.06 -5.37 1.33
CA LEU A 95 21.00 -3.99 0.86
C LEU A 95 21.69 -3.88 -0.51
N SER A 96 20.92 -3.53 -1.55
CA SER A 96 21.46 -3.31 -2.89
C SER A 96 21.95 -1.86 -3.09
N ARG A 97 22.76 -1.64 -4.13
CA ARG A 97 23.15 -0.29 -4.55
C ARG A 97 21.94 0.52 -5.00
N GLU A 98 21.02 -0.10 -5.72
CA GLU A 98 19.77 0.53 -6.16
C GLU A 98 18.95 1.03 -4.97
N GLU A 99 18.74 0.23 -3.92
CA GLU A 99 17.99 0.66 -2.74
C GLU A 99 18.72 1.80 -2.00
N ARG A 100 20.04 1.70 -1.89
CA ARG A 100 20.85 2.76 -1.26
C ARG A 100 20.69 4.11 -1.98
N ASP A 101 20.76 4.10 -3.30
CA ASP A 101 20.81 5.32 -4.11
C ASP A 101 19.41 5.86 -4.47
N ALA A 102 18.42 4.99 -4.68
CA ALA A 102 17.06 5.37 -5.06
C ALA A 102 16.10 5.50 -3.87
N VAL A 103 16.38 4.87 -2.72
CA VAL A 103 15.50 4.91 -1.54
C VAL A 103 16.14 5.70 -0.40
N LEU A 104 17.24 5.20 0.17
CA LEU A 104 17.85 5.81 1.37
C LEU A 104 18.33 7.24 1.10
N LYS A 105 19.08 7.43 0.02
CA LYS A 105 19.57 8.75 -0.39
C LYS A 105 18.41 9.74 -0.61
N VAL A 106 17.37 9.33 -1.33
CA VAL A 106 16.22 10.22 -1.64
C VAL A 106 15.47 10.62 -0.37
N LEU A 107 15.25 9.68 0.57
CA LEU A 107 14.64 9.98 1.87
C LEU A 107 15.46 10.99 2.68
N ALA A 108 16.79 10.90 2.62
CA ALA A 108 17.69 11.81 3.32
C ALA A 108 17.82 13.19 2.64
N GLU A 109 17.74 13.26 1.32
CA GLU A 109 17.87 14.50 0.54
C GLU A 109 16.55 15.30 0.45
N SER A 110 15.43 14.61 0.29
CA SER A 110 14.13 15.22 -0.01
C SER A 110 13.13 15.18 1.15
N GLU A 111 13.43 14.43 2.22
CA GLU A 111 12.48 14.12 3.31
C GLU A 111 11.15 13.54 2.81
N MET A 112 11.18 12.87 1.65
CA MET A 112 10.04 12.25 0.99
C MET A 112 10.48 10.94 0.34
N GLU A 113 9.55 10.03 0.14
CA GLU A 113 9.81 8.81 -0.61
C GLU A 113 10.07 9.11 -2.09
N ALA A 114 10.86 8.26 -2.73
CA ALA A 114 11.05 8.35 -4.17
C ALA A 114 9.74 8.10 -4.92
N THR A 115 9.55 8.86 -6.00
CA THR A 115 8.44 8.73 -6.94
C THR A 115 8.96 8.14 -8.24
N ALA A 116 8.22 7.20 -8.82
CA ALA A 116 8.49 6.59 -10.11
C ALA A 116 7.23 6.55 -10.98
N SER A 117 7.32 5.89 -12.13
CA SER A 117 6.25 5.66 -13.08
C SER A 117 6.25 4.20 -13.53
N MET A 118 5.32 3.84 -14.42
CA MET A 118 5.05 2.47 -14.89
C MET A 118 4.49 1.55 -13.78
N GLY A 119 4.23 0.29 -14.11
CA GLY A 119 3.69 -0.71 -13.18
C GLY A 119 4.82 -1.55 -12.57
N ASP A 120 4.48 -2.36 -11.57
CA ASP A 120 5.40 -3.40 -11.10
C ASP A 120 5.39 -4.58 -12.08
N ASP A 121 6.42 -4.68 -12.91
CA ASP A 121 6.55 -5.73 -13.90
C ASP A 121 7.60 -6.79 -13.52
N THR A 122 8.07 -6.77 -12.27
CA THR A 122 8.96 -7.81 -11.71
C THR A 122 8.15 -9.03 -11.24
N PRO A 123 8.76 -10.23 -11.14
CA PRO A 123 8.12 -11.38 -10.52
C PRO A 123 7.59 -11.07 -9.12
N ILE A 124 6.43 -11.65 -8.76
CA ILE A 124 6.03 -11.68 -7.35
C ILE A 124 7.12 -12.36 -6.52
N ALA A 125 7.31 -11.95 -5.26
CA ALA A 125 8.51 -12.29 -4.48
C ALA A 125 8.86 -13.79 -4.48
N VAL A 126 7.86 -14.65 -4.30
CA VAL A 126 8.01 -16.12 -4.29
C VAL A 126 8.43 -16.74 -5.64
N LEU A 127 8.22 -16.03 -6.75
CA LEU A 127 8.60 -16.46 -8.11
C LEU A 127 9.90 -15.79 -8.59
N SER A 128 10.52 -14.94 -7.78
CA SER A 128 11.75 -14.27 -8.14
C SER A 128 12.91 -15.27 -8.27
N GLY A 129 13.78 -15.04 -9.25
CA GLY A 129 15.07 -15.74 -9.36
C GLY A 129 16.17 -15.13 -8.46
N ARG A 130 15.83 -14.10 -7.68
CA ARG A 130 16.72 -13.36 -6.79
C ARG A 130 16.25 -13.48 -5.34
N ILE A 131 17.17 -13.29 -4.40
CA ILE A 131 16.81 -13.20 -2.98
C ILE A 131 16.08 -11.87 -2.77
N ARG A 132 14.80 -11.96 -2.41
CA ARG A 132 13.93 -10.80 -2.15
C ARG A 132 13.87 -10.52 -0.65
N SER A 133 13.49 -9.30 -0.28
CA SER A 133 13.27 -9.00 1.13
C SER A 133 12.00 -9.72 1.59
N LEU A 134 11.97 -10.21 2.83
CA LEU A 134 10.75 -10.81 3.38
C LEU A 134 9.57 -9.81 3.36
N TYR A 135 9.85 -8.50 3.44
CA TYR A 135 8.83 -7.47 3.33
C TYR A 135 8.08 -7.51 1.98
N ASP A 136 8.72 -7.95 0.89
CA ASP A 136 8.12 -8.02 -0.46
C ASP A 136 6.91 -8.99 -0.55
N TYR A 137 6.78 -9.93 0.41
CA TYR A 137 5.66 -10.87 0.49
C TYR A 137 4.38 -10.25 1.07
N PHE A 138 4.46 -9.06 1.66
CA PHE A 138 3.36 -8.40 2.36
C PHE A 138 2.79 -7.26 1.53
N ARG A 139 1.56 -7.42 1.05
CA ARG A 139 0.87 -6.41 0.26
C ARG A 139 0.01 -5.56 1.18
N GLN A 140 0.24 -4.24 1.21
CA GLN A 140 -0.48 -3.29 2.03
C GLN A 140 -1.98 -3.33 1.71
N ALA A 141 -2.81 -3.46 2.75
CA ALA A 141 -4.25 -3.31 2.62
C ALA A 141 -4.61 -1.83 2.44
N PHE A 142 -5.75 -1.60 1.79
CA PHE A 142 -6.28 -0.27 1.51
C PHE A 142 -7.81 -0.33 1.48
N ALA A 143 -8.44 0.78 1.82
CA ALA A 143 -9.87 0.93 1.81
C ALA A 143 -10.36 1.14 0.38
N GLN A 144 -11.50 0.53 0.06
CA GLN A 144 -12.21 0.76 -1.19
C GLN A 144 -13.70 0.55 -0.94
N VAL A 145 -14.49 1.60 -1.21
CA VAL A 145 -15.96 1.67 -1.03
C VAL A 145 -16.45 1.61 0.41
N THR A 146 -16.07 0.60 1.20
CA THR A 146 -16.61 0.36 2.55
C THR A 146 -16.36 1.49 3.53
N ASN A 147 -15.24 2.17 3.36
CA ASN A 147 -14.81 3.33 4.13
C ASN A 147 -13.81 4.12 3.27
N PRO A 148 -13.60 5.42 3.54
CA PRO A 148 -12.66 6.22 2.75
C PRO A 148 -11.22 6.13 3.29
N PRO A 149 -10.21 6.27 2.42
CA PRO A 149 -8.88 6.67 2.85
C PRO A 149 -8.88 8.14 3.35
N ILE A 150 -7.84 8.54 4.10
CA ILE A 150 -7.65 9.91 4.61
C ILE A 150 -6.63 10.66 3.73
N ASP A 151 -6.65 11.99 3.69
CA ASP A 151 -5.56 12.76 3.06
C ASP A 151 -4.40 13.01 4.05
N PRO A 152 -3.26 12.30 3.95
CA PRO A 152 -2.16 12.42 4.91
C PRO A 152 -1.40 13.76 4.81
N LEU A 153 -1.68 14.57 3.79
CA LEU A 153 -1.06 15.87 3.56
C LEU A 153 -1.97 16.99 4.07
N ARG A 154 -3.22 17.00 3.63
CA ARG A 154 -4.20 18.07 3.89
C ARG A 154 -4.93 17.88 5.23
N GLU A 155 -5.15 16.65 5.63
CA GLU A 155 -5.84 16.28 6.88
C GLU A 155 -4.85 15.78 7.94
N ARG A 156 -3.56 16.10 7.80
CA ARG A 156 -2.49 15.69 8.73
C ARG A 156 -2.80 16.01 10.20
N LEU A 157 -3.60 17.05 10.47
CA LEU A 157 -3.99 17.46 11.82
C LEU A 157 -4.66 16.32 12.61
N VAL A 158 -5.46 15.47 11.95
CA VAL A 158 -6.17 14.38 12.62
C VAL A 158 -5.32 13.12 12.78
N MET A 159 -4.12 13.08 12.18
CA MET A 159 -3.26 11.91 12.18
C MET A 159 -2.12 12.00 13.20
N SER A 160 -1.74 10.86 13.77
CA SER A 160 -0.69 10.79 14.79
C SER A 160 0.17 9.54 14.68
N LEU A 161 1.49 9.75 14.75
CA LEU A 161 2.48 8.68 14.94
C LEU A 161 3.00 8.62 16.38
N THR A 162 2.33 9.29 17.32
CA THR A 162 2.67 9.19 18.73
C THR A 162 2.66 7.73 19.15
N THR A 163 3.61 7.35 19.98
CA THR A 163 3.81 5.97 20.42
C THR A 163 4.07 5.98 21.91
N GLN A 164 3.31 5.16 22.63
CA GLN A 164 3.37 5.02 24.06
C GLN A 164 4.22 3.80 24.42
N LEU A 165 5.11 3.93 25.41
CA LEU A 165 5.91 2.86 25.98
C LEU A 165 5.57 2.72 27.46
N GLY A 166 5.19 1.51 27.87
CA GLY A 166 4.81 1.20 29.24
C GLY A 166 3.88 -0.01 29.30
N ARG A 167 3.47 -0.41 30.51
CA ARG A 167 2.41 -1.40 30.65
C ARG A 167 1.08 -0.77 30.30
N GLU A 168 0.23 -1.49 29.59
CA GLU A 168 -1.14 -1.06 29.35
C GLU A 168 -1.92 -1.12 30.66
N GLY A 169 -2.64 -0.05 30.96
CA GLY A 169 -3.43 0.07 32.18
C GLY A 169 -4.76 -0.69 32.12
N ASN A 170 -5.47 -0.79 33.24
CA ASN A 170 -6.81 -1.35 33.27
C ASN A 170 -7.81 -0.34 32.70
N LEU A 171 -8.42 -0.66 31.55
CA LEU A 171 -9.40 0.16 30.85
C LEU A 171 -10.63 0.52 31.70
N PHE A 172 -11.02 -0.34 32.64
CA PHE A 172 -12.20 -0.17 33.48
C PHE A 172 -11.93 0.62 34.76
N SER A 173 -10.67 0.99 35.02
CA SER A 173 -10.27 1.73 36.21
C SER A 173 -9.79 3.13 35.85
N MET A 174 -10.36 4.16 36.48
CA MET A 174 -9.82 5.52 36.41
C MET A 174 -8.79 5.69 37.53
N ALA A 175 -7.52 5.42 37.21
CA ALA A 175 -6.44 5.44 38.19
C ALA A 175 -5.17 6.13 37.66
N PRO A 176 -4.36 6.79 38.53
CA PRO A 176 -3.12 7.47 38.13
C PRO A 176 -2.08 6.54 37.50
N GLU A 177 -2.09 5.25 37.82
CA GLU A 177 -1.18 4.24 37.29
C GLU A 177 -1.30 4.11 35.76
N ASN A 178 -2.50 4.29 35.21
CA ASN A 178 -2.75 4.25 33.76
C ASN A 178 -2.07 5.41 33.01
N ALA A 179 -1.62 6.46 33.70
CA ALA A 179 -0.90 7.57 33.11
C ALA A 179 0.62 7.35 33.08
N ARG A 180 1.16 6.27 33.66
CA ARG A 180 2.61 6.00 33.74
C ARG A 180 3.15 5.45 32.43
N GLN A 181 3.76 6.31 31.63
CA GLN A 181 4.25 5.95 30.31
C GLN A 181 5.32 6.90 29.79
N ILE A 182 6.17 6.40 28.89
CA ILE A 182 7.08 7.22 28.10
C ILE A 182 6.45 7.46 26.73
N VAL A 183 6.24 8.72 26.37
CA VAL A 183 5.64 9.10 25.10
C VAL A 183 6.70 9.48 24.08
N LEU A 184 6.67 8.80 22.93
CA LEU A 184 7.44 9.08 21.74
C LEU A 184 6.59 9.82 20.71
N ASN A 185 7.20 10.75 19.99
CA ASN A 185 6.56 11.46 18.88
C ASN A 185 6.46 10.64 17.57
N SER A 186 7.10 9.47 17.53
CA SER A 186 7.22 8.60 16.36
C SER A 186 7.74 7.24 16.82
N PRO A 187 7.32 6.12 16.22
CA PRO A 187 7.88 4.80 16.49
C PRO A 187 9.29 4.61 15.90
N ILE A 188 9.79 5.58 15.13
CA ILE A 188 11.12 5.52 14.53
C ILE A 188 12.16 6.13 15.47
N LEU A 189 13.05 5.28 16.00
CA LEU A 189 14.04 5.66 16.98
C LEU A 189 15.33 6.20 16.35
N SER A 190 15.98 7.12 17.05
CA SER A 190 17.41 7.39 16.88
C SER A 190 18.23 6.49 17.80
N GLN A 191 19.52 6.37 17.57
CA GLN A 191 20.40 5.62 18.46
C GLN A 191 20.36 6.16 19.88
N ARG A 192 20.39 7.50 20.01
CA ARG A 192 20.28 8.17 21.30
C ARG A 192 18.97 7.83 22.02
N LYS A 193 17.83 7.86 21.31
CA LYS A 193 16.54 7.50 21.90
C LYS A 193 16.50 6.04 22.35
N LEU A 194 17.03 5.12 21.55
CA LEU A 194 17.14 3.71 21.95
C LEU A 194 17.96 3.58 23.25
N ARG A 195 19.14 4.21 23.32
CA ARG A 195 19.99 4.19 24.52
C ARG A 195 19.30 4.78 25.74
N GLN A 196 18.60 5.90 25.58
CA GLN A 196 17.83 6.50 26.67
C GLN A 196 16.74 5.54 27.17
N ILE A 197 16.00 4.89 26.27
CA ILE A 197 14.97 3.92 26.67
C ILE A 197 15.59 2.75 27.45
N LEU A 198 16.68 2.18 26.95
CA LEU A 198 17.38 1.05 27.59
C LEU A 198 18.05 1.43 28.92
N ALA A 199 18.40 2.71 29.12
CA ALA A 199 19.03 3.20 30.35
C ALA A 199 18.05 3.79 31.38
N THR A 200 16.80 4.06 31.00
CA THR A 200 15.80 4.70 31.88
C THR A 200 15.49 3.79 33.05
N ALA A 201 15.47 4.29 34.29
CA ALA A 201 15.24 3.47 35.49
C ALA A 201 13.96 2.62 35.45
N ASP A 202 12.89 3.12 34.82
CA ASP A 202 11.62 2.39 34.65
C ASP A 202 11.75 1.10 33.81
N PHE A 203 12.72 1.04 32.91
CA PHE A 203 12.95 -0.08 31.98
C PHE A 203 14.33 -0.73 32.09
N GLY A 204 15.34 -0.02 32.61
CA GLY A 204 16.75 -0.38 32.55
C GLY A 204 17.09 -1.61 33.38
N ALA A 205 16.42 -1.80 34.51
CA ALA A 205 16.49 -3.05 35.30
C ALA A 205 15.46 -4.11 34.86
N ASN A 206 14.49 -3.74 34.01
CA ASN A 206 13.32 -4.55 33.66
C ASN A 206 13.15 -4.70 32.14
N HIS A 207 14.25 -4.94 31.43
CA HIS A 207 14.21 -5.31 30.01
C HIS A 207 15.03 -6.57 29.74
N ILE A 208 14.63 -7.31 28.71
CA ILE A 208 15.41 -8.41 28.15
C ILE A 208 15.92 -8.00 26.76
N THR A 209 17.18 -8.30 26.47
CA THR A 209 17.71 -8.25 25.11
C THR A 209 17.79 -9.66 24.54
N ILE A 210 17.11 -9.89 23.42
CA ILE A 210 17.10 -11.15 22.68
C ILE A 210 17.90 -10.93 21.40
N ASP A 211 19.04 -11.60 21.30
CA ASP A 211 19.84 -11.65 20.07
C ASP A 211 19.15 -12.56 19.04
N LEU A 212 18.90 -12.01 17.87
CA LEU A 212 18.24 -12.69 16.76
C LEU A 212 19.16 -13.62 15.98
N HIS A 213 20.45 -13.70 16.30
CA HIS A 213 21.34 -14.70 15.72
C HIS A 213 21.13 -16.09 16.33
N TYR A 214 21.17 -17.11 15.49
CA TYR A 214 21.03 -18.50 15.89
C TYR A 214 22.01 -19.41 15.13
N PRO A 215 22.53 -20.49 15.74
CA PRO A 215 23.33 -21.48 15.02
C PRO A 215 22.50 -22.15 13.92
N GLN A 216 23.07 -22.35 12.74
CA GLN A 216 22.33 -22.96 11.61
C GLN A 216 21.80 -24.36 11.94
N GLU A 217 22.48 -25.12 12.80
CA GLU A 217 22.04 -26.45 13.26
C GLU A 217 20.74 -26.39 14.10
N GLU A 218 20.42 -25.25 14.70
CA GLU A 218 19.17 -25.04 15.45
C GLU A 218 17.96 -24.99 14.48
N GLY A 219 18.14 -24.40 13.30
CA GLY A 219 17.09 -24.14 12.33
C GLY A 219 16.21 -22.93 12.71
N LEU A 220 15.75 -22.20 11.70
CA LEU A 220 15.02 -20.94 11.87
C LEU A 220 13.76 -21.08 12.74
N ALA A 221 12.97 -22.14 12.54
CA ALA A 221 11.73 -22.35 13.28
C ALA A 221 11.97 -22.58 14.78
N ALA A 222 12.99 -23.36 15.15
CA ALA A 222 13.32 -23.60 16.55
C ALA A 222 13.91 -22.35 17.22
N ALA A 223 14.74 -21.59 16.49
CA ALA A 223 15.25 -20.30 16.96
C ALA A 223 14.12 -19.30 17.29
N LEU A 224 13.13 -19.18 16.40
CA LEU A 224 11.95 -18.35 16.66
C LEU A 224 11.16 -18.82 17.89
N ALA A 225 10.99 -20.14 18.06
CA ALA A 225 10.31 -20.69 19.24
C ALA A 225 11.09 -20.39 20.54
N ARG A 226 12.43 -20.45 20.50
CA ARG A 226 13.30 -20.07 21.61
C ARG A 226 13.16 -18.58 21.94
N PHE A 227 13.14 -17.69 20.94
CA PHE A 227 12.92 -16.25 21.18
C PHE A 227 11.57 -15.99 21.85
N CYS A 228 10.51 -16.69 21.43
CA CYS A 228 9.19 -16.62 22.07
C CYS A 228 9.24 -17.04 23.55
N GLN A 229 9.91 -18.15 23.86
CA GLN A 229 10.06 -18.64 25.24
C GLN A 229 10.87 -17.68 26.12
N GLN A 230 11.97 -17.11 25.59
CA GLN A 230 12.78 -16.12 26.30
C GLN A 230 11.98 -14.86 26.61
N ALA A 231 11.20 -14.36 25.64
CA ALA A 231 10.34 -13.21 25.82
C ALA A 231 9.25 -13.48 26.86
N GLU A 232 8.55 -14.62 26.79
CA GLU A 232 7.55 -15.01 27.78
C GLU A 232 8.14 -15.08 29.19
N ALA A 233 9.26 -15.79 29.37
CA ALA A 233 9.88 -15.96 30.67
C ALA A 233 10.27 -14.60 31.30
N ALA A 234 10.86 -13.71 30.50
CA ALA A 234 11.26 -12.38 30.94
C ALA A 234 10.05 -11.50 31.32
N VAL A 235 8.99 -11.50 30.51
CA VAL A 235 7.78 -10.71 30.80
C VAL A 235 7.08 -11.23 32.06
N ARG A 236 7.02 -12.55 32.27
CA ARG A 236 6.52 -13.14 33.52
C ARG A 236 7.36 -12.76 34.75
N GLN A 237 8.67 -12.56 34.57
CA GLN A 237 9.58 -12.06 35.61
C GLN A 237 9.49 -10.55 35.80
N GLY A 238 8.65 -9.85 35.03
CA GLY A 238 8.36 -8.43 35.20
C GLY A 238 9.00 -7.52 34.15
N SER A 239 9.72 -8.05 33.17
CA SER A 239 10.26 -7.23 32.07
C SER A 239 9.15 -6.51 31.31
N VAL A 240 9.23 -5.19 31.22
CA VAL A 240 8.25 -4.33 30.53
C VAL A 240 8.67 -4.05 29.09
N LEU A 241 9.88 -4.45 28.74
CA LEU A 241 10.51 -4.18 27.45
C LEU A 241 11.24 -5.42 26.95
N VAL A 242 10.89 -5.85 25.74
CA VAL A 242 11.59 -6.90 25.00
C VAL A 242 12.32 -6.23 23.85
N HIS A 243 13.65 -6.23 23.91
CA HIS A 243 14.52 -5.67 22.89
C HIS A 243 15.03 -6.78 21.98
N LEU A 244 14.54 -6.82 20.75
CA LEU A 244 14.96 -7.75 19.70
C LEU A 244 16.06 -7.08 18.86
N THR A 245 17.24 -7.69 18.77
CA THR A 245 18.38 -7.09 18.02
C THR A 245 19.08 -8.08 17.10
N ASP A 246 19.34 -7.65 15.86
CA ASP A 246 20.21 -8.34 14.89
C ASP A 246 21.55 -7.61 14.66
N ARG A 247 21.96 -6.72 15.59
CA ARG A 247 23.16 -5.89 15.46
C ARG A 247 24.48 -6.64 15.70
N GLN A 248 24.49 -7.74 16.45
CA GLN A 248 25.70 -8.41 16.91
C GLN A 248 25.93 -9.76 16.21
N PRO A 249 26.59 -9.78 15.03
CA PRO A 249 26.87 -11.01 14.32
C PRO A 249 27.80 -11.91 15.13
N ARG A 250 27.50 -13.22 15.11
CA ARG A 250 28.31 -14.27 15.72
C ARG A 250 28.77 -15.26 14.65
N SER A 251 30.02 -15.69 14.75
CA SER A 251 30.58 -16.69 13.83
C SER A 251 29.75 -17.98 13.88
N GLY A 252 29.47 -18.57 12.71
CA GLY A 252 28.65 -19.79 12.59
C GLY A 252 27.16 -19.61 12.89
N CYS A 253 26.67 -18.38 13.01
CA CYS A 253 25.25 -18.08 13.23
C CYS A 253 24.63 -17.31 12.06
N LEU A 254 23.35 -17.53 11.83
CA LEU A 254 22.53 -16.78 10.87
C LEU A 254 21.65 -15.77 11.63
N PRO A 255 21.42 -14.56 11.10
CA PRO A 255 20.44 -13.64 11.67
C PRO A 255 19.02 -14.07 11.29
N ALA A 256 18.13 -14.26 12.27
CA ALA A 256 16.71 -14.40 11.98
C ALA A 256 16.15 -13.06 11.46
N HIS A 257 15.36 -13.10 10.38
CA HIS A 257 14.77 -11.88 9.83
C HIS A 257 13.86 -11.20 10.88
N ALA A 258 14.09 -9.92 11.16
CA ALA A 258 13.43 -9.21 12.26
C ALA A 258 11.90 -9.27 12.21
N LEU A 259 11.30 -9.22 11.01
CA LEU A 259 9.85 -9.35 10.85
C LEU A 259 9.29 -10.70 11.35
N LEU A 260 9.99 -11.81 11.10
CA LEU A 260 9.58 -13.14 11.62
C LEU A 260 9.66 -13.16 13.14
N ALA A 261 10.76 -12.66 13.70
CA ALA A 261 10.96 -12.61 15.14
C ALA A 261 9.89 -11.75 15.84
N VAL A 262 9.62 -10.55 15.31
CA VAL A 262 8.56 -9.66 15.84
C VAL A 262 7.20 -10.34 15.77
N GLY A 263 6.84 -10.90 14.61
CA GLY A 263 5.54 -11.56 14.43
C GLY A 263 5.37 -12.75 15.38
N ALA A 264 6.37 -13.64 15.46
CA ALA A 264 6.34 -14.81 16.33
C ALA A 264 6.23 -14.42 17.81
N VAL A 265 7.09 -13.51 18.29
CA VAL A 265 7.10 -13.06 19.69
C VAL A 265 5.79 -12.33 20.03
N HIS A 266 5.31 -11.45 19.14
CA HIS A 266 4.05 -10.75 19.35
C HIS A 266 2.87 -11.73 19.48
N GLN A 267 2.72 -12.66 18.53
CA GLN A 267 1.65 -13.66 18.54
C GLN A 267 1.72 -14.55 19.77
N HIS A 268 2.92 -15.00 20.14
CA HIS A 268 3.14 -15.82 21.33
C HIS A 268 2.71 -15.10 22.60
N LEU A 269 3.15 -13.85 22.79
CA LEU A 269 2.78 -13.04 23.95
C LEU A 269 1.29 -12.69 23.99
N VAL A 270 0.63 -12.51 22.84
CA VAL A 270 -0.83 -12.34 22.77
C VAL A 270 -1.54 -13.60 23.26
N ARG A 271 -1.15 -14.77 22.76
CA ARG A 271 -1.74 -16.06 23.18
C ARG A 271 -1.49 -16.36 24.66
N ALA A 272 -0.34 -15.97 25.19
CA ALA A 272 0.01 -16.12 26.60
C ALA A 272 -0.69 -15.09 27.52
N GLY A 273 -1.41 -14.10 26.96
CA GLY A 273 -2.04 -13.03 27.74
C GLY A 273 -1.05 -12.01 28.31
N LEU A 274 0.15 -11.91 27.75
CA LEU A 274 1.27 -11.09 28.26
C LEU A 274 1.56 -9.85 27.41
N ARG A 275 0.96 -9.71 26.23
CA ARG A 275 1.32 -8.62 25.29
C ARG A 275 1.04 -7.23 25.86
N SER A 276 0.04 -7.07 26.72
CA SER A 276 -0.29 -5.82 27.41
C SER A 276 0.72 -5.42 28.48
N ASP A 277 1.53 -6.36 28.97
CA ASP A 277 2.52 -6.12 30.03
C ASP A 277 3.88 -5.66 29.51
N CYS A 278 4.09 -5.67 28.19
CA CYS A 278 5.40 -5.37 27.61
C CYS A 278 5.34 -4.63 26.27
N ASN A 279 6.48 -4.10 25.86
CA ASN A 279 6.69 -3.40 24.61
C ASN A 279 7.77 -4.10 23.79
N LEU A 280 7.63 -4.12 22.47
CA LEU A 280 8.62 -4.73 21.58
C LEU A 280 9.46 -3.64 20.92
N LEU A 281 10.74 -3.55 21.25
CA LEU A 281 11.71 -2.71 20.54
C LEU A 281 12.51 -3.55 19.57
N VAL A 282 12.73 -3.01 18.37
CA VAL A 282 13.44 -3.72 17.30
C VAL A 282 14.64 -2.90 16.86
N GLU A 283 15.85 -3.41 17.09
CA GLU A 283 17.08 -2.90 16.51
C GLU A 283 17.46 -3.80 15.33
N THR A 284 17.33 -3.29 14.10
CA THR A 284 17.46 -4.15 12.91
C THR A 284 18.20 -3.53 11.72
N GLY A 285 18.92 -4.36 10.97
CA GLY A 285 19.48 -4.06 9.65
C GLY A 285 18.51 -4.26 8.48
N THR A 286 17.34 -4.86 8.71
CA THR A 286 16.36 -5.17 7.65
C THR A 286 15.47 -3.97 7.27
N ALA A 287 15.18 -3.06 8.20
CA ALA A 287 14.23 -1.95 7.99
C ALA A 287 14.89 -0.70 7.39
N ARG A 288 14.36 -0.21 6.25
CA ARG A 288 15.03 0.81 5.41
C ARG A 288 14.07 1.77 4.73
N ASP A 289 12.87 1.31 4.39
CA ASP A 289 11.83 2.12 3.76
C ASP A 289 10.53 2.11 4.60
N PRO A 290 9.55 2.97 4.30
CA PRO A 290 8.31 3.06 5.08
C PRO A 290 7.50 1.77 5.15
N HIS A 291 7.56 0.93 4.13
CA HIS A 291 6.83 -0.34 4.12
C HIS A 291 7.45 -1.33 5.13
N HIS A 292 8.77 -1.40 5.22
CA HIS A 292 9.45 -2.26 6.20
C HIS A 292 9.05 -1.90 7.63
N PHE A 293 9.00 -0.59 7.95
CA PHE A 293 8.50 -0.12 9.23
C PHE A 293 7.01 -0.43 9.42
N ALA A 294 6.18 -0.23 8.39
CA ALA A 294 4.76 -0.53 8.48
C ALA A 294 4.51 -2.02 8.77
N CYS A 295 5.28 -2.93 8.18
CA CYS A 295 5.20 -4.36 8.46
C CYS A 295 5.59 -4.64 9.92
N LEU A 296 6.77 -4.19 10.37
CA LEU A 296 7.21 -4.41 11.76
C LEU A 296 6.19 -3.89 12.78
N LEU A 297 5.65 -2.69 12.57
CA LEU A 297 4.66 -2.07 13.45
C LEU A 297 3.30 -2.79 13.37
N GLY A 298 2.83 -3.10 12.17
CA GLY A 298 1.58 -3.81 11.92
C GLY A 298 1.56 -5.24 12.46
N PHE A 299 2.73 -5.84 12.66
CA PHE A 299 2.91 -7.15 13.30
C PHE A 299 3.37 -7.08 14.76
N GLY A 300 3.34 -5.90 15.38
CA GLY A 300 3.37 -5.75 16.84
C GLY A 300 4.60 -5.08 17.43
N ALA A 301 5.57 -4.63 16.61
CA ALA A 301 6.65 -3.78 17.11
C ALA A 301 6.09 -2.48 17.71
N THR A 302 6.62 -2.08 18.87
CA THR A 302 6.28 -0.79 19.48
C THR A 302 7.08 0.33 18.82
N ALA A 303 8.40 0.16 18.69
CA ALA A 303 9.28 1.12 18.03
C ALA A 303 10.49 0.41 17.38
N VAL A 304 11.08 1.03 16.37
CA VAL A 304 12.13 0.44 15.52
C VAL A 304 13.33 1.38 15.42
N TYR A 305 14.52 0.86 15.67
CA TYR A 305 15.81 1.49 15.40
C TYR A 305 16.49 0.83 14.19
N PRO A 306 16.50 1.51 13.02
CA PRO A 306 17.06 0.96 11.77
C PRO A 306 18.56 1.22 11.65
N PHE A 307 19.39 0.49 12.41
CA PHE A 307 20.81 0.86 12.53
C PHE A 307 21.55 0.84 11.18
N LEU A 308 21.27 -0.13 10.30
CA LEU A 308 22.00 -0.26 9.03
C LEU A 308 21.69 0.90 8.07
N ALA A 309 20.45 1.40 8.08
CA ALA A 309 20.08 2.58 7.29
C ALA A 309 20.87 3.80 7.75
N TYR A 310 21.01 4.01 9.07
CA TYR A 310 21.79 5.11 9.61
C TYR A 310 23.29 4.99 9.32
N GLN A 311 23.87 3.80 9.47
CA GLN A 311 25.28 3.55 9.14
C GLN A 311 25.56 3.78 7.66
N SER A 312 24.66 3.34 6.77
CA SER A 312 24.76 3.56 5.33
C SER A 312 24.65 5.04 4.95
N LEU A 313 23.72 5.77 5.57
CA LEU A 313 23.57 7.23 5.40
C LEU A 313 24.79 8.00 5.90
N PHE A 314 25.36 7.58 7.04
CA PHE A 314 26.58 8.16 7.57
C PHE A 314 27.75 7.99 6.58
N ALA A 315 27.95 6.79 6.06
CA ALA A 315 29.00 6.53 5.07
C ALA A 315 28.80 7.32 3.77
N MET A 316 27.57 7.40 3.24
CA MET A 316 27.22 8.20 2.06
C MET A 316 27.43 9.71 2.27
N GLY A 317 27.16 10.20 3.48
CA GLY A 317 27.44 11.59 3.86
C GLY A 317 28.95 11.86 3.87
N ARG A 318 29.73 10.96 4.49
CA ARG A 318 31.19 11.05 4.58
C ARG A 318 31.88 11.01 3.20
N SER A 319 31.40 10.16 2.29
CA SER A 319 31.97 10.03 0.94
C SER A 319 31.50 11.11 -0.05
N GLY A 320 30.58 12.00 0.35
CA GLY A 320 30.10 13.09 -0.50
C GLY A 320 29.04 12.68 -1.54
N VAL A 321 28.55 11.43 -1.52
CA VAL A 321 27.49 10.94 -2.41
C VAL A 321 26.19 11.73 -2.23
N ILE A 322 25.87 12.07 -0.99
CA ILE A 322 24.78 12.99 -0.63
C ILE A 322 25.36 14.39 -0.57
N LYS A 323 25.02 15.26 -1.53
CA LYS A 323 25.58 16.64 -1.57
C LYS A 323 24.93 17.49 -0.48
N ALA A 324 25.73 18.26 0.26
CA ALA A 324 25.19 19.21 1.23
C ALA A 324 24.49 20.37 0.51
N ARG A 325 23.32 20.80 0.99
CA ARG A 325 22.88 22.18 0.73
C ARG A 325 23.83 23.09 1.49
N ALA A 326 24.35 24.11 0.82
CA ALA A 326 25.32 25.02 1.43
C ALA A 326 24.71 25.70 2.68
N ALA A 327 25.51 25.76 3.76
CA ALA A 327 25.32 26.52 5.01
C ALA A 327 24.68 25.85 6.26
N GLU A 328 24.22 24.60 6.25
CA GLU A 328 23.68 23.95 7.47
C GLU A 328 24.39 22.62 7.85
N PRO A 329 24.61 22.33 9.14
CA PRO A 329 25.06 21.02 9.61
C PRO A 329 24.09 19.91 9.16
N ARG A 330 24.62 18.83 8.55
CA ARG A 330 23.78 17.75 7.99
C ARG A 330 23.08 16.95 9.09
N GLU A 331 21.75 17.00 9.12
CA GLU A 331 20.93 16.12 9.95
C GLU A 331 20.30 14.97 9.14
N LEU A 332 21.12 14.22 8.38
CA LEU A 332 20.61 13.17 7.46
C LEU A 332 19.65 12.19 8.16
N GLY A 333 19.91 11.87 9.42
CA GLY A 333 19.05 10.99 10.22
C GLY A 333 17.70 11.61 10.55
N ARG A 334 17.63 12.93 10.76
CA ARG A 334 16.36 13.65 10.92
C ARG A 334 15.59 13.68 9.62
N SER A 335 16.26 14.00 8.50
CA SER A 335 15.64 14.02 7.17
C SER A 335 15.06 12.66 6.80
N TYR A 336 15.85 11.60 6.98
CA TYR A 336 15.41 10.22 6.79
C TYR A 336 14.18 9.90 7.66
N ARG A 337 14.23 10.18 8.98
CA ARG A 337 13.06 9.96 9.86
C ARG A 337 11.84 10.75 9.43
N ARG A 338 11.99 11.99 8.93
CA ARG A 338 10.88 12.78 8.41
C ARG A 338 10.27 12.15 7.17
N GLY A 339 11.10 11.67 6.24
CA GLY A 339 10.65 10.89 5.08
C GLY A 339 9.88 9.63 5.48
N ILE A 340 10.44 8.83 6.41
CA ILE A 340 9.77 7.63 6.93
C ILE A 340 8.43 7.98 7.59
N ARG A 341 8.35 9.05 8.40
CA ARG A 341 7.11 9.49 9.05
C ARG A 341 6.03 9.87 8.02
N LYS A 342 6.38 10.59 6.96
CA LYS A 342 5.43 10.90 5.88
C LYS A 342 4.95 9.63 5.18
N GLY A 343 5.86 8.69 4.91
CA GLY A 343 5.51 7.40 4.31
C GLY A 343 4.61 6.53 5.21
N LEU A 344 4.84 6.51 6.52
CA LEU A 344 3.97 5.82 7.47
C LEU A 344 2.57 6.45 7.51
N LEU A 345 2.46 7.77 7.62
CA LEU A 345 1.17 8.46 7.57
C LEU A 345 0.42 8.13 6.28
N LYS A 346 1.12 8.09 5.15
CA LYS A 346 0.55 7.66 3.87
C LYS A 346 0.02 6.23 3.94
N ILE A 347 0.80 5.27 4.44
CA ILE A 347 0.37 3.86 4.54
C ILE A 347 -0.86 3.72 5.45
N LEU A 348 -0.86 4.35 6.62
CA LEU A 348 -2.01 4.36 7.54
C LEU A 348 -3.26 4.95 6.86
N SER A 349 -3.09 6.06 6.14
CA SER A 349 -4.19 6.75 5.47
C SER A 349 -4.87 5.92 4.38
N LYS A 350 -4.18 4.94 3.78
CA LYS A 350 -4.75 4.06 2.75
C LYS A 350 -5.98 3.28 3.24
N MET A 351 -6.01 2.93 4.52
CA MET A 351 -7.14 2.24 5.17
C MET A 351 -8.05 3.21 5.95
N GLY A 352 -7.80 4.51 5.88
CA GLY A 352 -8.52 5.51 6.68
C GLY A 352 -8.16 5.50 8.16
N ILE A 353 -6.95 5.06 8.52
CA ILE A 353 -6.50 4.99 9.91
C ILE A 353 -5.74 6.26 10.27
N SER A 354 -6.12 6.88 11.38
CA SER A 354 -5.51 8.14 11.82
C SER A 354 -4.34 7.97 12.78
N THR A 355 -4.30 6.90 13.59
CA THR A 355 -3.33 6.76 14.68
C THR A 355 -2.45 5.51 14.58
N MET A 356 -1.19 5.63 15.01
CA MET A 356 -0.27 4.49 15.10
C MET A 356 -0.73 3.44 16.12
N ASP A 357 -1.36 3.86 17.22
CA ASP A 357 -1.85 2.94 18.25
C ASP A 357 -2.95 2.00 17.70
N SER A 358 -3.81 2.48 16.79
CA SER A 358 -4.78 1.63 16.08
C SER A 358 -4.17 0.77 14.97
N TYR A 359 -3.06 1.21 14.38
CA TYR A 359 -2.40 0.47 13.30
C TYR A 359 -1.49 -0.67 13.81
N ARG A 360 -0.89 -0.48 14.99
CA ARG A 360 0.02 -1.48 15.58
C ARG A 360 -0.71 -2.79 15.84
N GLY A 361 -0.14 -3.89 15.34
CA GLY A 361 -0.74 -5.22 15.51
C GLY A 361 -2.02 -5.46 14.70
N ALA A 362 -2.48 -4.50 13.88
CA ALA A 362 -3.71 -4.63 13.09
C ALA A 362 -3.57 -5.57 11.88
N GLN A 363 -2.34 -5.95 11.50
CA GLN A 363 -2.05 -6.88 10.40
C GLN A 363 -2.72 -6.51 9.07
N LEU A 364 -2.67 -5.23 8.70
CA LEU A 364 -3.31 -4.70 7.48
C LEU A 364 -2.49 -5.00 6.22
N PHE A 365 -2.24 -6.29 6.01
CA PHE A 365 -1.48 -6.84 4.90
C PHE A 365 -2.12 -8.13 4.39
N GLU A 366 -2.00 -8.38 3.10
CA GLU A 366 -2.17 -9.71 2.53
C GLU A 366 -0.79 -10.33 2.25
N ILE A 367 -0.61 -11.59 2.65
CA ILE A 367 0.62 -12.35 2.43
C ILE A 367 0.48 -13.20 1.17
N VAL A 368 1.37 -12.99 0.20
CA VAL A 368 1.39 -13.74 -1.07
C VAL A 368 2.68 -14.55 -1.17
N GLY A 369 2.59 -15.87 -1.05
CA GLY A 369 3.72 -16.78 -1.31
C GLY A 369 4.55 -17.20 -0.09
N LEU A 370 4.03 -17.10 1.13
CA LEU A 370 4.64 -17.73 2.31
C LEU A 370 3.89 -19.00 2.69
N ALA A 371 4.63 -20.03 3.08
CA ALA A 371 4.05 -21.30 3.47
C ALA A 371 3.14 -21.18 4.71
N PRO A 372 2.07 -21.99 4.80
CA PRO A 372 1.13 -21.93 5.92
C PRO A 372 1.76 -22.05 7.32
N GLU A 373 2.85 -22.79 7.48
CA GLU A 373 3.58 -22.92 8.74
C GLU A 373 4.26 -21.62 9.19
N VAL A 374 4.82 -20.86 8.25
CA VAL A 374 5.41 -19.54 8.54
C VAL A 374 4.32 -18.57 8.97
N VAL A 375 3.20 -18.53 8.21
CA VAL A 375 2.06 -17.67 8.51
C VAL A 375 1.43 -18.03 9.86
N ARG A 376 1.19 -19.32 10.17
CA ARG A 376 0.61 -19.75 11.46
C ARG A 376 1.46 -19.38 12.67
N MET A 377 2.79 -19.44 12.53
CA MET A 377 3.71 -19.14 13.62
C MET A 377 3.89 -17.63 13.82
N CYS A 378 4.11 -16.89 12.73
CA CYS A 378 4.56 -15.50 12.81
C CYS A 378 3.44 -14.47 12.55
N PHE A 379 2.45 -14.81 11.73
CA PHE A 379 1.51 -13.84 11.14
C PHE A 379 0.06 -14.34 11.18
N ALA A 380 -0.30 -15.11 12.23
CA ALA A 380 -1.63 -15.68 12.36
C ALA A 380 -2.69 -14.57 12.36
N GLY A 381 -3.73 -14.75 11.53
CA GLY A 381 -4.79 -13.77 11.31
C GLY A 381 -4.70 -13.04 9.97
N SER A 382 -3.51 -12.94 9.36
CA SER A 382 -3.34 -12.30 8.06
C SER A 382 -3.87 -13.16 6.91
N PRO A 383 -4.59 -12.58 5.94
CA PRO A 383 -4.96 -13.28 4.72
C PRO A 383 -3.72 -13.81 3.98
N SER A 384 -3.72 -15.10 3.66
CA SER A 384 -2.70 -15.73 2.82
C SER A 384 -3.34 -16.83 1.97
N ARG A 385 -3.74 -16.45 0.74
CA ARG A 385 -4.53 -17.33 -0.15
C ARG A 385 -3.67 -18.32 -0.93
N ILE A 386 -2.39 -18.00 -1.12
CA ILE A 386 -1.42 -18.82 -1.86
C ILE A 386 -0.16 -18.96 -1.00
N GLY A 387 0.21 -20.23 -0.75
CA GLY A 387 1.43 -20.60 -0.03
C GLY A 387 2.69 -20.52 -0.91
N GLY A 388 3.85 -20.81 -0.32
CA GLY A 388 5.12 -20.76 -1.02
C GLY A 388 6.30 -21.06 -0.11
N ALA A 389 7.21 -20.10 0.06
CA ALA A 389 8.45 -20.27 0.82
C ALA A 389 8.19 -20.61 2.30
N GLY A 390 8.78 -21.72 2.76
CA GLY A 390 8.78 -22.16 4.15
C GLY A 390 10.00 -21.65 4.91
N PHE A 391 10.17 -22.12 6.15
CA PHE A 391 11.33 -21.74 6.97
C PHE A 391 12.66 -22.19 6.36
N ALA A 392 12.67 -23.35 5.70
CA ALA A 392 13.88 -23.91 5.09
C ALA A 392 14.37 -23.06 3.90
N GLU A 393 13.46 -22.62 3.04
CA GLU A 393 13.80 -21.75 1.90
C GLU A 393 14.30 -20.38 2.40
N ILE A 394 13.62 -19.78 3.38
CA ILE A 394 14.02 -18.49 3.97
C ILE A 394 15.39 -18.60 4.65
N GLU A 395 15.66 -19.69 5.37
CA GLU A 395 16.95 -19.94 6.00
C GLU A 395 18.07 -20.13 4.96
N ALA A 396 17.80 -20.86 3.87
CA ALA A 396 18.75 -21.04 2.78
C ALA A 396 19.12 -19.73 2.08
N GLU A 397 18.13 -18.86 1.83
CA GLU A 397 18.36 -17.52 1.29
C GLU A 397 19.21 -16.66 2.24
N GLN A 398 18.92 -16.69 3.55
CA GLN A 398 19.71 -15.96 4.54
C GLN A 398 21.14 -16.50 4.64
N ALA A 399 21.35 -17.80 4.52
CA ALA A 399 22.67 -18.42 4.48
C ALA A 399 23.46 -17.98 3.24
N ALA A 400 22.81 -17.88 2.08
CA ALA A 400 23.44 -17.37 0.86
C ALA A 400 23.88 -15.90 0.99
N LEU A 401 23.05 -15.04 1.63
CA LEU A 401 23.44 -13.66 1.93
C LEU A 401 24.60 -13.58 2.93
N CYS A 402 24.65 -14.45 3.94
CA CYS A 402 25.78 -14.53 4.86
C CYS A 402 27.06 -14.97 4.15
N ALA A 403 27.00 -15.98 3.28
CA ALA A 403 28.15 -16.42 2.49
C ALA A 403 28.70 -15.29 1.60
N LEU A 404 27.81 -14.52 0.96
CA LEU A 404 28.19 -13.32 0.20
C LEU A 404 28.80 -12.23 1.11
N ALA A 405 28.28 -12.07 2.32
CA ALA A 405 28.79 -11.10 3.29
C ALA A 405 30.20 -11.41 3.77
N ASP A 406 30.54 -12.69 3.88
CA ASP A 406 31.82 -13.18 4.38
C ASP A 406 32.91 -13.18 3.30
N ASP A 407 32.55 -13.12 2.00
CA ASP A 407 33.51 -12.88 0.90
C ASP A 407 33.92 -11.40 0.83
N PRO A 408 35.17 -11.02 1.16
CA PRO A 408 35.61 -9.63 1.15
C PRO A 408 35.73 -9.01 -0.25
N VAL A 409 35.80 -9.83 -1.30
CA VAL A 409 35.88 -9.37 -2.70
C VAL A 409 34.50 -9.16 -3.31
N ALA A 410 33.49 -9.87 -2.79
CA ALA A 410 32.11 -9.72 -3.23
C ALA A 410 31.61 -8.28 -3.04
N GLN A 411 31.10 -7.71 -4.13
CA GLN A 411 30.53 -6.38 -4.15
C GLN A 411 29.04 -6.40 -3.82
N LEU A 412 28.51 -5.25 -3.39
CA LEU A 412 27.05 -5.08 -3.27
C LEU A 412 26.37 -5.28 -4.62
N GLU A 413 25.29 -6.05 -4.59
CA GLU A 413 24.38 -6.27 -5.72
C GLU A 413 23.96 -4.93 -6.33
N PRO A 414 24.05 -4.77 -7.67
CA PRO A 414 23.61 -3.56 -8.35
C PRO A 414 22.14 -3.23 -8.09
N GLY A 415 21.29 -4.25 -7.91
CA GLY A 415 19.83 -4.15 -7.83
C GLY A 415 19.18 -4.56 -9.16
N GLY A 416 18.06 -3.93 -9.49
CA GLY A 416 17.27 -4.26 -10.67
C GLY A 416 15.80 -4.51 -10.34
N LEU A 417 15.35 -4.14 -9.15
CA LEU A 417 13.95 -4.27 -8.73
C LEU A 417 13.15 -3.07 -9.20
N LEU A 418 13.70 -1.87 -9.11
CA LEU A 418 12.98 -0.64 -9.42
C LEU A 418 13.02 -0.30 -10.91
N ARG A 419 14.07 -0.74 -11.61
CA ARG A 419 14.25 -0.60 -13.05
C ARG A 419 15.05 -1.76 -13.60
N TYR A 420 14.85 -2.07 -14.87
CA TYR A 420 15.63 -3.09 -15.56
C TYR A 420 17.14 -2.79 -15.49
N VAL A 421 17.89 -3.79 -15.04
CA VAL A 421 19.35 -3.83 -15.07
C VAL A 421 19.75 -5.15 -15.73
N TYR A 422 20.67 -5.11 -16.69
CA TYR A 422 21.16 -6.32 -17.35
C TYR A 422 21.75 -7.28 -16.32
N GLY A 423 21.27 -8.53 -16.32
CA GLY A 423 21.68 -9.54 -15.35
C GLY A 423 21.17 -9.27 -13.92
N GLY A 424 20.17 -8.40 -13.73
CA GLY A 424 19.46 -8.17 -12.47
C GLY A 424 18.21 -9.05 -12.32
N GLU A 425 17.17 -8.50 -11.69
CA GLU A 425 15.83 -9.12 -11.63
C GLU A 425 15.17 -9.14 -13.01
N TYR A 426 14.33 -10.16 -13.26
CA TYR A 426 13.56 -10.22 -14.50
C TYR A 426 12.48 -9.13 -14.55
N HIS A 427 12.29 -8.55 -15.73
CA HIS A 427 11.22 -7.58 -16.01
C HIS A 427 10.37 -8.10 -17.16
N MET A 428 9.05 -8.13 -16.97
CA MET A 428 8.09 -8.55 -17.99
C MET A 428 8.01 -7.54 -19.16
N PHE A 429 8.49 -6.31 -19.00
CA PHE A 429 8.75 -5.34 -20.07
C PHE A 429 10.25 -5.03 -20.19
N ASN A 430 11.04 -6.07 -20.50
CA ASN A 430 12.47 -5.92 -20.82
C ASN A 430 12.70 -5.45 -22.28
N PRO A 431 13.94 -5.05 -22.65
CA PRO A 431 14.24 -4.54 -23.99
C PRO A 431 13.84 -5.46 -25.15
N ASP A 432 13.99 -6.77 -25.01
CA ASP A 432 13.67 -7.73 -26.07
C ASP A 432 12.16 -7.81 -26.32
N VAL A 433 11.38 -7.84 -25.23
CA VAL A 433 9.91 -7.82 -25.29
C VAL A 433 9.39 -6.51 -25.89
N ILE A 434 9.98 -5.38 -25.50
CA ILE A 434 9.63 -4.05 -26.03
C ILE A 434 9.91 -3.97 -27.52
N ALA A 435 11.12 -4.34 -27.95
CA ALA A 435 11.53 -4.29 -29.34
C ALA A 435 10.67 -5.21 -30.22
N ALA A 436 10.37 -6.42 -29.74
CA ALA A 436 9.51 -7.37 -30.46
C ALA A 436 8.07 -6.86 -30.60
N LEU A 437 7.50 -6.24 -29.54
CA LEU A 437 6.16 -5.66 -29.61
C LEU A 437 6.09 -4.50 -30.60
N GLN A 438 7.07 -3.59 -30.56
CA GLN A 438 7.14 -2.46 -31.49
C GLN A 438 7.36 -2.90 -32.93
N GLN A 439 8.12 -3.98 -33.15
CA GLN A 439 8.29 -4.57 -34.46
C GLN A 439 6.97 -5.16 -34.97
N ALA A 440 6.28 -5.95 -34.14
CA ALA A 440 4.99 -6.54 -34.49
C ALA A 440 3.92 -5.49 -34.80
N ALA A 441 3.86 -4.41 -34.02
CA ALA A 441 2.92 -3.32 -34.24
C ALA A 441 3.19 -2.54 -35.54
N ARG A 442 4.47 -2.41 -35.94
CA ARG A 442 4.87 -1.68 -37.15
C ARG A 442 4.77 -2.51 -38.42
N SER A 443 5.11 -3.80 -38.37
CA SER A 443 5.07 -4.67 -39.55
C SER A 443 3.66 -5.16 -39.87
N GLY A 444 2.83 -5.40 -38.85
CA GLY A 444 1.52 -6.02 -39.01
C GLY A 444 1.59 -7.52 -39.36
N GLU A 445 2.79 -8.11 -39.38
CA GLU A 445 3.01 -9.50 -39.76
C GLU A 445 2.75 -10.46 -38.60
N ALA A 446 1.99 -11.53 -38.86
CA ALA A 446 1.64 -12.52 -37.85
C ALA A 446 2.88 -13.20 -37.22
N ALA A 447 3.94 -13.40 -38.00
CA ALA A 447 5.19 -14.01 -37.53
C ALA A 447 5.92 -13.15 -36.48
N ASP A 448 5.88 -11.82 -36.62
CA ASP A 448 6.50 -10.91 -35.65
C ASP A 448 5.69 -10.91 -34.34
N PHE A 449 4.36 -10.93 -34.42
CA PHE A 449 3.50 -11.05 -33.23
C PHE A 449 3.65 -12.41 -32.52
N GLN A 450 3.86 -13.50 -33.26
CA GLN A 450 4.17 -14.81 -32.69
C GLN A 450 5.50 -14.80 -31.94
N ARG A 451 6.53 -14.16 -32.50
CA ARG A 451 7.83 -13.98 -31.82
C ARG A 451 7.67 -13.20 -30.50
N TYR A 452 6.95 -12.07 -30.53
CA TYR A 452 6.62 -11.32 -29.31
C TYR A 452 5.87 -12.19 -28.30
N SER A 453 4.83 -12.90 -28.74
CA SER A 453 4.01 -13.74 -27.89
C SER A 453 4.82 -14.88 -27.25
N ALA A 454 5.75 -15.49 -27.98
CA ALA A 454 6.64 -16.53 -27.47
C ALA A 454 7.54 -15.98 -26.35
N LEU A 455 8.17 -14.81 -26.55
CA LEU A 455 8.99 -14.16 -25.51
C LEU A 455 8.21 -13.90 -24.21
N VAL A 456 6.92 -13.57 -24.33
CA VAL A 456 6.06 -13.30 -23.18
C VAL A 456 5.51 -14.58 -22.54
N ASN A 457 5.12 -15.58 -23.33
CA ASN A 457 4.43 -16.79 -22.85
C ASN A 457 5.40 -17.89 -22.39
N GLU A 458 6.63 -17.92 -22.90
CA GLU A 458 7.65 -18.94 -22.60
C GLU A 458 8.70 -18.44 -21.59
N ARG A 459 8.47 -17.27 -20.98
CA ARG A 459 9.33 -16.71 -19.92
C ARG A 459 9.37 -17.60 -18.68
N PRO A 460 10.39 -17.43 -17.80
CA PRO A 460 10.32 -17.96 -16.45
C PRO A 460 9.07 -17.44 -15.71
N PRO A 461 8.41 -18.28 -14.89
CA PRO A 461 7.21 -17.87 -14.15
C PRO A 461 7.43 -16.56 -13.38
N SER A 462 6.62 -15.55 -13.68
CA SER A 462 6.74 -14.21 -13.09
C SER A 462 5.41 -13.77 -12.46
N ALA A 463 4.29 -14.16 -13.06
CA ALA A 463 2.94 -13.97 -12.53
C ALA A 463 2.28 -15.31 -12.19
N LEU A 464 1.25 -15.31 -11.33
CA LEU A 464 0.54 -16.53 -10.95
C LEU A 464 -0.04 -17.28 -12.16
N ARG A 465 -0.53 -16.55 -13.16
CA ARG A 465 -1.02 -17.14 -14.41
C ARG A 465 0.04 -17.92 -15.18
N ASP A 466 1.33 -17.66 -14.99
CA ASP A 466 2.41 -18.40 -15.67
C ASP A 466 2.51 -19.85 -15.17
N LEU A 467 2.03 -20.12 -13.95
CA LEU A 467 1.94 -21.47 -13.38
C LEU A 467 0.75 -22.28 -13.90
N LEU A 468 -0.16 -21.64 -14.65
CA LEU A 468 -1.38 -22.26 -15.16
C LEU A 468 -1.24 -22.63 -16.63
N ARG A 469 -1.63 -23.86 -16.98
CA ARG A 469 -1.75 -24.34 -18.36
C ARG A 469 -3.23 -24.50 -18.71
N VAL A 470 -3.61 -24.07 -19.91
CA VAL A 470 -4.97 -24.32 -20.44
C VAL A 470 -5.08 -25.79 -20.81
N GLN A 471 -6.06 -26.48 -20.25
CA GLN A 471 -6.37 -27.87 -20.57
C GLN A 471 -7.46 -27.92 -21.65
N PRO A 472 -7.18 -28.50 -22.84
CA PRO A 472 -8.22 -28.71 -23.84
C PRO A 472 -9.30 -29.69 -23.34
N ILE A 473 -10.56 -29.41 -23.68
CA ILE A 473 -11.72 -30.25 -23.33
C ILE A 473 -12.12 -31.23 -24.46
N GLY A 474 -11.51 -31.10 -25.64
CA GLY A 474 -11.86 -31.87 -26.83
C GLY A 474 -10.90 -31.58 -27.99
N PRO A 475 -11.18 -32.14 -29.19
CA PRO A 475 -10.39 -31.85 -30.38
C PRO A 475 -10.52 -30.36 -30.78
N PRO A 476 -9.49 -29.77 -31.43
CA PRO A 476 -9.57 -28.41 -31.97
C PRO A 476 -10.73 -28.26 -32.95
N VAL A 477 -11.39 -27.11 -32.93
CA VAL A 477 -12.43 -26.74 -33.89
C VAL A 477 -11.84 -25.91 -35.05
N PRO A 478 -12.46 -25.93 -36.24
CA PRO A 478 -12.13 -25.01 -37.32
C PRO A 478 -12.22 -23.54 -36.88
N LEU A 479 -11.32 -22.67 -37.39
CA LEU A 479 -11.28 -21.26 -36.98
C LEU A 479 -12.52 -20.46 -37.43
N ASP A 480 -13.19 -20.90 -38.49
CA ASP A 480 -14.44 -20.33 -38.99
C ASP A 480 -15.65 -20.63 -38.09
N GLU A 481 -15.55 -21.60 -37.18
CA GLU A 481 -16.55 -21.84 -36.12
C GLU A 481 -16.34 -20.95 -34.88
N VAL A 482 -15.20 -20.26 -34.77
CA VAL A 482 -14.90 -19.35 -33.66
C VAL A 482 -15.65 -18.02 -33.84
N GLU A 483 -16.02 -17.37 -32.74
CA GLU A 483 -16.62 -16.03 -32.79
C GLU A 483 -15.75 -15.05 -33.58
N SER A 484 -16.40 -14.10 -34.27
CA SER A 484 -15.70 -13.18 -35.17
C SER A 484 -14.72 -12.28 -34.41
N GLU A 485 -13.63 -11.88 -35.07
CA GLU A 485 -12.66 -10.92 -34.51
C GLU A 485 -13.35 -9.62 -34.05
N ALA A 486 -14.28 -9.11 -34.86
CA ALA A 486 -15.04 -7.91 -34.54
C ALA A 486 -15.87 -8.04 -33.25
N ASP A 487 -16.33 -9.24 -32.89
CA ASP A 487 -17.06 -9.48 -31.64
C ASP A 487 -16.13 -9.65 -30.44
N ILE A 488 -14.95 -10.25 -30.64
CA ILE A 488 -13.90 -10.35 -29.61
C ILE A 488 -13.41 -8.95 -29.24
N LEU A 489 -13.09 -8.11 -30.23
CA LEU A 489 -12.51 -6.78 -30.03
C LEU A 489 -13.42 -5.82 -29.23
N LYS A 490 -14.74 -6.02 -29.27
CA LYS A 490 -15.71 -5.26 -28.44
C LYS A 490 -15.52 -5.48 -26.93
N ARG A 491 -14.81 -6.54 -26.55
CA ARG A 491 -14.47 -6.87 -25.15
C ARG A 491 -13.18 -6.20 -24.69
N PHE A 492 -12.44 -5.54 -25.59
CA PHE A 492 -11.17 -4.88 -25.27
C PHE A 492 -11.38 -3.39 -25.08
N ASP A 493 -10.84 -2.90 -23.97
CA ASP A 493 -10.81 -1.47 -23.66
C ASP A 493 -9.37 -1.00 -23.45
N SER A 494 -9.07 0.25 -23.81
CA SER A 494 -7.84 0.89 -23.33
C SER A 494 -8.03 1.31 -21.87
N ALA A 495 -7.02 1.09 -21.02
CA ALA A 495 -7.06 1.54 -19.64
C ALA A 495 -7.12 3.08 -19.54
N GLY A 496 -7.75 3.59 -18.48
CA GLY A 496 -7.83 5.03 -18.23
C GLY A 496 -6.47 5.64 -17.90
N MET A 497 -5.89 6.36 -18.85
CA MET A 497 -4.61 7.05 -18.71
C MET A 497 -4.81 8.53 -19.03
N SER A 498 -4.68 9.39 -18.02
CA SER A 498 -5.12 10.78 -18.15
C SER A 498 -4.31 11.57 -19.18
N LEU A 499 -4.99 12.43 -19.93
CA LEU A 499 -4.37 13.55 -20.62
C LEU A 499 -3.58 14.41 -19.61
N GLY A 500 -2.30 14.62 -19.86
CA GLY A 500 -1.32 15.22 -18.96
C GLY A 500 -0.33 14.21 -18.39
N ALA A 501 -0.77 12.99 -18.07
CA ALA A 501 0.17 11.88 -17.86
C ALA A 501 0.75 11.42 -19.20
N LEU A 502 -0.13 11.27 -20.20
CA LEU A 502 0.19 11.08 -21.60
C LEU A 502 0.14 12.41 -22.36
N SER A 503 0.82 12.46 -23.51
CA SER A 503 0.67 13.58 -24.45
C SER A 503 -0.71 13.54 -25.14
N PRO A 504 -1.18 14.67 -25.70
CA PRO A 504 -2.40 14.70 -26.51
C PRO A 504 -2.38 13.69 -27.66
N GLU A 505 -1.25 13.57 -28.35
CA GLU A 505 -1.07 12.70 -29.52
C GLU A 505 -1.25 11.23 -29.13
N ALA A 506 -0.60 10.79 -28.04
CA ALA A 506 -0.72 9.42 -27.56
C ALA A 506 -2.16 9.13 -27.09
N HIS A 507 -2.78 10.07 -26.38
CA HIS A 507 -4.14 9.90 -25.87
C HIS A 507 -5.19 9.84 -26.99
N GLU A 508 -5.05 10.68 -28.02
CA GLU A 508 -5.94 10.66 -29.19
C GLU A 508 -5.70 9.43 -30.06
N ALA A 509 -4.44 9.01 -30.25
CA ALA A 509 -4.11 7.81 -31.02
C ALA A 509 -4.77 6.55 -30.43
N LEU A 510 -4.76 6.39 -29.10
CA LEU A 510 -5.47 5.30 -28.42
C LEU A 510 -6.97 5.37 -28.66
N ALA A 511 -7.58 6.55 -28.59
CA ALA A 511 -9.00 6.72 -28.82
C ALA A 511 -9.41 6.38 -30.25
N ILE A 512 -8.66 6.89 -31.23
CA ILE A 512 -8.88 6.59 -32.65
C ILE A 512 -8.74 5.08 -32.90
N GLY A 513 -7.68 4.46 -32.39
CA GLY A 513 -7.43 3.02 -32.52
C GLY A 513 -8.59 2.18 -31.99
N MET A 514 -9.00 2.42 -30.75
CA MET A 514 -10.11 1.66 -30.13
C MET A 514 -11.44 1.91 -30.82
N ASN A 515 -11.73 3.14 -31.25
CA ASN A 515 -12.97 3.46 -31.94
C ASN A 515 -13.07 2.76 -33.31
N ARG A 516 -11.96 2.67 -34.05
CA ARG A 516 -11.89 1.95 -35.32
C ARG A 516 -12.03 0.43 -35.15
N LEU A 517 -11.50 -0.11 -34.05
CA LEU A 517 -11.63 -1.54 -33.69
C LEU A 517 -13.01 -1.91 -33.13
N GLY A 518 -13.89 -0.93 -32.86
CA GLY A 518 -15.19 -1.16 -32.24
C GLY A 518 -15.17 -1.38 -30.72
N GLY A 519 -13.99 -1.31 -30.10
CA GLY A 519 -13.83 -1.31 -28.65
C GLY A 519 -14.03 0.08 -28.04
N ARG A 520 -13.49 0.31 -26.83
CA ARG A 520 -13.57 1.61 -26.15
C ARG A 520 -12.22 2.06 -25.62
N SER A 521 -11.94 3.35 -25.71
CA SER A 521 -10.87 3.98 -24.95
C SER A 521 -11.42 4.71 -23.73
N ASN A 522 -10.55 4.91 -22.74
CA ASN A 522 -10.89 5.56 -21.47
C ASN A 522 -10.11 6.88 -21.31
N SER A 523 -10.82 7.96 -20.98
CA SER A 523 -10.26 9.32 -20.82
C SER A 523 -9.27 9.48 -19.65
N GLY A 524 -9.30 8.55 -18.69
CA GLY A 524 -8.58 8.70 -17.43
C GLY A 524 -9.07 9.90 -16.59
N GLU A 525 -8.32 10.24 -15.55
CA GLU A 525 -8.68 11.22 -14.53
C GLU A 525 -8.45 12.70 -14.94
N GLY A 526 -8.20 12.98 -16.21
CA GLY A 526 -7.68 14.28 -16.66
C GLY A 526 -8.68 15.23 -17.29
N GLY A 527 -9.95 14.83 -17.42
CA GLY A 527 -10.91 15.48 -18.31
C GLY A 527 -10.67 15.14 -19.78
N GLU A 528 -11.51 15.68 -20.65
CA GLU A 528 -11.35 15.53 -22.10
C GLU A 528 -11.82 16.79 -22.82
N ASP A 529 -11.07 17.21 -23.84
CA ASP A 529 -11.40 18.37 -24.65
C ASP A 529 -12.74 18.20 -25.37
N PRO A 530 -13.71 19.13 -25.19
CA PRO A 530 -14.99 19.11 -25.90
C PRO A 530 -14.88 19.07 -27.42
N ALA A 531 -13.78 19.57 -28.01
CA ALA A 531 -13.54 19.50 -29.45
C ALA A 531 -13.44 18.05 -29.97
N ARG A 532 -13.19 17.06 -29.10
CA ARG A 532 -13.16 15.64 -29.45
C ARG A 532 -14.55 15.02 -29.55
N TYR A 533 -15.58 15.62 -28.95
CA TYR A 533 -16.91 15.00 -28.87
C TYR A 533 -17.55 14.85 -30.25
N GLY A 534 -18.15 13.70 -30.51
CA GLY A 534 -18.72 13.36 -31.82
C GLY A 534 -17.69 13.05 -32.92
N THR A 535 -16.39 13.03 -32.60
CA THR A 535 -15.33 12.65 -33.55
C THR A 535 -14.76 11.27 -33.23
N GLU A 536 -13.98 10.69 -34.14
CA GLU A 536 -13.25 9.43 -33.89
C GLU A 536 -12.20 9.53 -32.77
N ARG A 537 -11.89 10.75 -32.30
CA ARG A 537 -10.93 11.00 -31.22
C ARG A 537 -11.57 10.91 -29.84
N MET A 538 -12.89 10.81 -29.74
CA MET A 538 -13.60 10.79 -28.46
C MET A 538 -13.32 9.50 -27.68
N SER A 539 -13.03 9.60 -26.37
CA SER A 539 -13.00 8.39 -25.54
C SER A 539 -14.43 7.95 -25.17
N LYS A 540 -14.78 6.68 -25.37
CA LYS A 540 -16.13 6.18 -25.05
C LYS A 540 -16.34 5.92 -23.56
N ILE A 541 -15.27 5.66 -22.82
CA ILE A 541 -15.30 5.57 -21.36
C ILE A 541 -14.82 6.90 -20.77
N LYS A 542 -15.63 7.49 -19.89
CA LYS A 542 -15.29 8.71 -19.16
C LYS A 542 -15.10 8.39 -17.69
N GLN A 543 -13.94 8.72 -17.15
CA GLN A 543 -13.63 8.45 -15.75
C GLN A 543 -14.14 9.56 -14.83
N VAL A 544 -14.67 9.17 -13.67
CA VAL A 544 -15.04 10.03 -12.54
C VAL A 544 -14.13 9.62 -11.38
N ALA A 545 -13.13 10.43 -11.07
CA ALA A 545 -12.14 10.19 -10.03
C ALA A 545 -12.22 11.27 -8.93
N SER A 546 -11.56 11.05 -7.79
CA SER A 546 -11.65 11.89 -6.58
C SER A 546 -11.44 13.39 -6.82
N GLY A 547 -10.52 13.78 -7.70
CA GLY A 547 -10.26 15.19 -8.02
C GLY A 547 -11.33 15.87 -8.88
N ARG A 548 -12.26 15.11 -9.48
CA ARG A 548 -13.31 15.58 -10.42
C ARG A 548 -12.78 16.49 -11.54
N PHE A 549 -11.51 16.34 -11.92
CA PHE A 549 -10.91 17.16 -12.97
C PHE A 549 -11.63 16.95 -14.31
N GLY A 550 -12.10 18.06 -14.89
CA GLY A 550 -12.81 18.05 -16.17
C GLY A 550 -14.15 17.32 -16.16
N VAL A 551 -14.70 16.99 -14.99
CA VAL A 551 -16.02 16.34 -14.88
C VAL A 551 -17.10 17.42 -14.96
N THR A 552 -17.76 17.49 -16.11
CA THR A 552 -18.84 18.44 -16.40
C THR A 552 -20.06 17.71 -16.96
N PRO A 553 -21.26 18.34 -17.00
CA PRO A 553 -22.42 17.74 -17.64
C PRO A 553 -22.15 17.32 -19.09
N SER A 554 -21.50 18.16 -19.90
CA SER A 554 -21.17 17.84 -21.28
C SER A 554 -20.18 16.68 -21.40
N TYR A 555 -19.22 16.56 -20.48
CA TYR A 555 -18.32 15.41 -20.42
C TYR A 555 -19.08 14.11 -20.12
N LEU A 556 -19.99 14.13 -19.16
CA LEU A 556 -20.72 12.94 -18.68
C LEU A 556 -21.73 12.41 -19.72
N VAL A 557 -22.44 13.29 -20.44
CA VAL A 557 -23.42 12.88 -21.47
C VAL A 557 -22.78 12.33 -22.75
N ASN A 558 -21.48 12.55 -22.95
CA ASN A 558 -20.72 12.03 -24.11
C ASN A 558 -20.00 10.69 -23.81
N ALA A 559 -20.44 9.96 -22.78
CA ALA A 559 -19.91 8.66 -22.40
C ALA A 559 -20.85 7.51 -22.84
N GLU A 560 -20.27 6.39 -23.30
CA GLU A 560 -20.96 5.08 -23.31
C GLU A 560 -20.84 4.39 -21.95
N VAL A 561 -19.71 4.62 -21.25
CA VAL A 561 -19.46 4.09 -19.91
C VAL A 561 -18.90 5.19 -19.01
N LEU A 562 -19.50 5.37 -17.85
CA LEU A 562 -19.01 6.23 -16.78
C LEU A 562 -18.27 5.37 -15.76
N GLN A 563 -16.95 5.54 -15.64
CA GLN A 563 -16.14 4.74 -14.71
C GLN A 563 -15.84 5.51 -13.43
N ILE A 564 -16.44 5.10 -12.31
CA ILE A 564 -16.06 5.54 -10.97
C ILE A 564 -14.73 4.87 -10.59
N LYS A 565 -13.68 5.68 -10.47
CA LYS A 565 -12.33 5.20 -10.14
C LYS A 565 -12.09 5.24 -8.65
N ILE A 566 -12.43 4.16 -7.94
CA ILE A 566 -12.14 4.02 -6.52
C ILE A 566 -10.63 3.88 -6.28
N ALA A 567 -9.95 3.04 -7.07
CA ALA A 567 -8.51 2.82 -6.93
C ALA A 567 -7.84 2.41 -8.25
N GLN A 568 -6.50 2.35 -8.25
CA GLN A 568 -5.68 1.81 -9.34
C GLN A 568 -4.53 0.97 -8.79
N GLY A 569 -4.09 -0.06 -9.54
CA GLY A 569 -3.11 -1.05 -9.11
C GLY A 569 -1.80 -0.49 -8.56
N ALA A 570 -1.20 0.50 -9.23
CA ALA A 570 0.09 1.09 -8.85
C ALA A 570 0.07 1.99 -7.59
N LYS A 571 -1.11 2.38 -7.11
CA LYS A 571 -1.27 3.19 -5.89
C LYS A 571 -2.68 3.13 -5.33
N PRO A 572 -3.10 1.97 -4.82
CA PRO A 572 -4.39 1.83 -4.16
C PRO A 572 -4.38 2.59 -2.82
N GLY A 573 -5.53 3.16 -2.45
CA GLY A 573 -5.69 3.99 -1.25
C GLY A 573 -5.07 5.39 -1.36
N GLU A 574 -4.70 5.84 -2.56
CA GLU A 574 -4.10 7.15 -2.81
C GLU A 574 -4.71 7.85 -4.04
N GLY A 575 -4.51 9.16 -4.13
CA GLY A 575 -4.98 9.97 -5.25
C GLY A 575 -4.08 9.96 -6.49
N GLY A 576 -4.67 10.38 -7.61
CA GLY A 576 -3.97 10.76 -8.83
C GLY A 576 -2.87 11.80 -8.59
N GLN A 577 -1.76 11.72 -9.33
CA GLN A 577 -0.63 12.65 -9.19
C GLN A 577 -0.19 13.12 -10.57
N LEU A 578 -0.11 14.43 -10.74
CA LEU A 578 0.44 15.07 -11.93
C LEU A 578 1.47 16.13 -11.50
N PRO A 579 2.76 15.95 -11.81
CA PRO A 579 3.79 16.93 -11.49
C PRO A 579 3.50 18.29 -12.11
N GLY A 580 3.81 19.38 -11.39
CA GLY A 580 3.45 20.75 -11.81
C GLY A 580 4.02 21.16 -13.17
N HIS A 581 5.23 20.69 -13.52
CA HIS A 581 5.84 20.97 -14.82
C HIS A 581 5.10 20.32 -16.01
N LYS A 582 4.21 19.35 -15.76
CA LYS A 582 3.30 18.78 -16.78
C LYS A 582 1.95 19.49 -16.86
N VAL A 583 1.66 20.41 -15.93
CA VAL A 583 0.41 21.20 -15.90
C VAL A 583 0.62 22.47 -16.73
N ASN A 584 0.67 22.30 -18.05
CA ASN A 584 0.71 23.43 -19.00
C ASN A 584 -0.67 24.11 -19.11
N GLU A 585 -0.79 25.15 -19.93
CA GLU A 585 -2.03 25.94 -20.07
C GLU A 585 -3.22 25.10 -20.52
N MET A 586 -3.04 24.23 -21.51
CA MET A 586 -4.08 23.31 -21.99
C MET A 586 -4.56 22.38 -20.87
N ILE A 587 -3.64 21.74 -20.15
CA ILE A 587 -3.98 20.84 -19.04
C ILE A 587 -4.68 21.62 -17.91
N ALA A 588 -4.18 22.81 -17.58
CA ALA A 588 -4.77 23.65 -16.56
C ALA A 588 -6.20 24.07 -16.93
N GLN A 589 -6.44 24.43 -18.19
CA GLN A 589 -7.76 24.78 -18.71
C GLN A 589 -8.73 23.60 -18.62
N LEU A 590 -8.34 22.42 -19.11
CA LEU A 590 -9.18 21.21 -19.08
C LEU A 590 -9.56 20.79 -17.66
N ARG A 591 -8.66 21.03 -16.69
CA ARG A 591 -8.83 20.62 -15.29
C ARG A 591 -9.36 21.73 -14.39
N TYR A 592 -9.64 22.91 -14.93
CA TYR A 592 -10.00 24.10 -14.14
C TYR A 592 -8.98 24.40 -13.02
N ALA A 593 -7.70 24.22 -13.34
CA ALA A 593 -6.57 24.37 -12.44
C ALA A 593 -5.67 25.56 -12.83
N LYS A 594 -4.61 25.80 -12.04
CA LYS A 594 -3.61 26.82 -12.33
C LYS A 594 -2.39 26.20 -13.03
N PRO A 595 -1.87 26.80 -14.12
CA PRO A 595 -0.65 26.34 -14.78
C PRO A 595 0.55 26.25 -13.82
N GLY A 596 1.41 25.25 -14.01
CA GLY A 596 2.64 25.04 -13.23
C GLY A 596 2.45 24.46 -11.83
N ILE A 597 1.23 24.36 -11.32
CA ILE A 597 0.95 23.83 -9.97
C ILE A 597 0.69 22.32 -10.06
N GLY A 598 1.42 21.54 -9.24
CA GLY A 598 1.22 20.09 -9.16
C GLY A 598 -0.18 19.72 -8.67
N LEU A 599 -0.78 18.72 -9.31
CA LEU A 599 -2.11 18.23 -8.96
C LEU A 599 -2.00 16.88 -8.26
N ILE A 600 -2.24 16.88 -6.95
CA ILE A 600 -2.40 15.67 -6.14
C ILE A 600 -3.87 15.56 -5.81
N SER A 601 -4.58 14.58 -6.36
CA SER A 601 -6.00 14.39 -6.03
C SER A 601 -6.15 13.95 -4.57
N PRO A 602 -7.28 14.25 -3.90
CA PRO A 602 -7.59 13.62 -2.62
C PRO A 602 -7.55 12.08 -2.77
N PRO A 603 -7.08 11.33 -1.76
CA PRO A 603 -7.21 9.87 -1.77
C PRO A 603 -8.67 9.40 -1.86
N PRO A 604 -9.62 9.91 -1.05
CA PRO A 604 -11.01 9.48 -1.15
C PRO A 604 -11.79 10.28 -2.21
N HIS A 605 -12.89 9.70 -2.66
CA HIS A 605 -14.00 10.47 -3.18
C HIS A 605 -14.72 11.10 -1.99
N HIS A 606 -14.81 12.44 -1.92
CA HIS A 606 -15.45 13.13 -0.78
C HIS A 606 -16.99 12.98 -0.76
N ASP A 607 -17.55 12.37 -1.80
CA ASP A 607 -18.94 11.97 -1.95
C ASP A 607 -19.11 10.44 -1.91
N ILE A 608 -18.09 9.68 -1.45
CA ILE A 608 -18.16 8.23 -1.23
C ILE A 608 -17.43 7.87 0.06
N TYR A 609 -18.13 7.83 1.19
CA TYR A 609 -17.59 7.39 2.48
C TYR A 609 -18.13 6.02 2.93
N SER A 610 -19.04 5.46 2.15
CA SER A 610 -19.73 4.21 2.43
C SER A 610 -20.28 3.58 1.14
N ILE A 611 -20.89 2.41 1.26
CA ILE A 611 -21.50 1.74 0.10
C ILE A 611 -22.77 2.44 -0.39
N GLU A 612 -23.53 3.04 0.53
CA GLU A 612 -24.72 3.83 0.23
C GLU A 612 -24.37 5.13 -0.50
N ASP A 613 -23.26 5.78 -0.14
CA ASP A 613 -22.75 6.94 -0.88
C ASP A 613 -22.32 6.58 -2.30
N LEU A 614 -21.69 5.40 -2.48
CA LEU A 614 -21.39 4.89 -3.83
C LEU A 614 -22.68 4.67 -4.62
N ALA A 615 -23.72 4.10 -3.99
CA ALA A 615 -25.01 3.91 -4.64
C ALA A 615 -25.63 5.25 -5.05
N GLN A 616 -25.51 6.29 -4.24
CA GLN A 616 -25.94 7.64 -4.58
C GLN A 616 -25.17 8.20 -5.79
N LEU A 617 -23.84 8.06 -5.84
CA LEU A 617 -23.08 8.51 -7.02
C LEU A 617 -23.46 7.72 -8.28
N ILE A 618 -23.70 6.40 -8.17
CA ILE A 618 -24.17 5.59 -9.30
C ILE A 618 -25.53 6.11 -9.78
N TYR A 619 -26.43 6.44 -8.84
CA TYR A 619 -27.73 7.04 -9.15
C TYR A 619 -27.56 8.38 -9.89
N ASP A 620 -26.75 9.30 -9.36
CA ASP A 620 -26.52 10.63 -9.97
C ASP A 620 -25.96 10.52 -11.40
N LEU A 621 -25.03 9.59 -11.63
CA LEU A 621 -24.44 9.35 -12.95
C LEU A 621 -25.45 8.76 -13.95
N LYS A 622 -26.38 7.92 -13.49
CA LYS A 622 -27.46 7.39 -14.31
C LYS A 622 -28.56 8.41 -14.58
N GLU A 623 -28.80 9.34 -13.66
CA GLU A 623 -29.74 10.44 -13.86
C GLU A 623 -29.27 11.42 -14.92
N ILE A 624 -27.98 11.80 -14.90
CA ILE A 624 -27.44 12.71 -15.92
C ILE A 624 -27.27 12.04 -17.29
N ASN A 625 -26.96 10.74 -17.33
CA ASN A 625 -26.81 9.97 -18.56
C ASN A 625 -27.42 8.57 -18.43
N SER A 626 -28.73 8.47 -18.67
CA SER A 626 -29.50 7.23 -18.57
C SER A 626 -29.14 6.15 -19.60
N ARG A 627 -28.31 6.49 -20.60
CA ARG A 627 -27.84 5.54 -21.62
C ARG A 627 -26.46 4.96 -21.29
N ALA A 628 -25.69 5.60 -20.42
CA ALA A 628 -24.36 5.13 -20.07
C ALA A 628 -24.41 3.98 -19.07
N LEU A 629 -23.50 3.03 -19.23
CA LEU A 629 -23.23 2.02 -18.21
C LEU A 629 -22.34 2.63 -17.13
N VAL A 630 -22.52 2.22 -15.87
CA VAL A 630 -21.65 2.65 -14.77
C VAL A 630 -20.69 1.52 -14.40
N SER A 631 -19.39 1.81 -14.51
CA SER A 631 -18.29 0.93 -14.13
C SER A 631 -17.70 1.38 -12.81
N VAL A 632 -17.37 0.45 -11.92
CA VAL A 632 -16.61 0.74 -10.70
C VAL A 632 -15.25 0.05 -10.78
N LYS A 633 -14.17 0.83 -10.75
CA LYS A 633 -12.79 0.33 -10.81
C LYS A 633 -12.25 0.10 -9.41
N LEU A 634 -12.06 -1.16 -9.06
CA LEU A 634 -11.49 -1.67 -7.82
C LEU A 634 -10.08 -2.23 -8.07
N VAL A 635 -9.34 -2.49 -7.00
CA VAL A 635 -8.03 -3.16 -7.07
C VAL A 635 -8.10 -4.48 -6.32
N SER A 636 -7.46 -5.50 -6.89
CA SER A 636 -7.33 -6.83 -6.31
C SER A 636 -6.67 -6.77 -4.93
N HIS A 637 -7.38 -7.26 -3.92
CA HIS A 637 -6.90 -7.52 -2.57
C HIS A 637 -7.88 -8.50 -1.89
N ALA A 638 -7.45 -9.24 -0.88
CA ALA A 638 -8.35 -10.06 -0.06
C ALA A 638 -9.54 -9.22 0.44
N GLY A 639 -10.75 -9.73 0.26
CA GLY A 639 -12.01 -9.08 0.62
C GLY A 639 -12.69 -8.34 -0.54
N VAL A 640 -12.03 -8.20 -1.70
CA VAL A 640 -12.61 -7.53 -2.88
C VAL A 640 -13.89 -8.20 -3.37
N GLY A 641 -14.08 -9.51 -3.13
CA GLY A 641 -15.31 -10.19 -3.51
C GLY A 641 -16.53 -9.69 -2.74
N THR A 642 -16.37 -9.39 -1.45
CA THR A 642 -17.41 -8.78 -0.61
C THR A 642 -17.77 -7.39 -1.10
N ILE A 643 -16.76 -6.59 -1.45
CA ILE A 643 -16.95 -5.25 -2.00
C ILE A 643 -17.68 -5.34 -3.34
N ALA A 644 -17.27 -6.26 -4.23
CA ALA A 644 -17.93 -6.46 -5.52
C ALA A 644 -19.42 -6.81 -5.38
N ALA A 645 -19.79 -7.60 -4.36
CA ALA A 645 -21.19 -7.90 -4.06
C ALA A 645 -21.95 -6.64 -3.62
N GLY A 646 -21.35 -5.79 -2.77
CA GLY A 646 -21.91 -4.48 -2.41
C GLY A 646 -22.10 -3.57 -3.61
N VAL A 647 -21.06 -3.42 -4.43
CA VAL A 647 -21.07 -2.60 -5.66
C VAL A 647 -22.15 -3.06 -6.64
N THR A 648 -22.35 -4.38 -6.76
CA THR A 648 -23.44 -4.93 -7.60
C THR A 648 -24.82 -4.59 -7.05
N LYS A 649 -24.99 -4.62 -5.72
CA LYS A 649 -26.24 -4.19 -5.06
C LYS A 649 -26.47 -2.68 -5.17
N ALA A 650 -25.41 -1.90 -5.33
CA ALA A 650 -25.45 -0.47 -5.62
C ALA A 650 -25.73 -0.15 -7.11
N TYR A 651 -26.16 -1.14 -7.90
CA TYR A 651 -26.57 -0.99 -9.31
C TYR A 651 -25.47 -0.62 -10.31
N ALA A 652 -24.21 -0.96 -10.01
CA ALA A 652 -23.15 -0.89 -11.01
C ALA A 652 -23.38 -1.93 -12.12
N ASP A 653 -23.08 -1.55 -13.37
CA ASP A 653 -23.25 -2.41 -14.55
C ASP A 653 -21.96 -3.18 -14.87
N LEU A 654 -20.80 -2.59 -14.55
CA LEU A 654 -19.48 -3.22 -14.69
C LEU A 654 -18.64 -3.06 -13.41
N ILE A 655 -17.81 -4.06 -13.13
CA ILE A 655 -16.77 -3.98 -12.09
C ILE A 655 -15.43 -4.32 -12.72
N THR A 656 -14.47 -3.42 -12.62
CA THR A 656 -13.08 -3.67 -13.05
C THR A 656 -12.25 -4.09 -11.84
N ILE A 657 -11.62 -5.28 -11.89
CA ILE A 657 -10.64 -5.73 -10.91
C ILE A 657 -9.23 -5.50 -11.48
N SER A 658 -8.52 -4.51 -10.94
CA SER A 658 -7.15 -4.21 -11.36
C SER A 658 -6.11 -4.99 -10.58
N GLY A 659 -5.11 -5.55 -11.29
CA GLY A 659 -3.91 -6.11 -10.68
C GLY A 659 -2.94 -5.06 -10.16
N HIS A 660 -2.09 -5.45 -9.20
CA HIS A 660 -0.99 -4.61 -8.69
C HIS A 660 0.01 -4.14 -9.75
N ASP A 661 0.14 -4.90 -10.83
CA ASP A 661 1.04 -4.68 -11.97
C ASP A 661 0.50 -3.65 -12.99
N GLY A 662 -0.61 -2.97 -12.68
CA GLY A 662 -1.12 -1.86 -13.48
C GLY A 662 -0.17 -0.66 -13.51
N GLY A 663 -0.05 0.01 -14.66
CA GLY A 663 0.84 1.16 -14.84
C GLY A 663 0.38 2.47 -14.20
N THR A 664 1.30 3.43 -14.06
CA THR A 664 1.01 4.81 -13.62
C THR A 664 1.95 5.83 -14.26
N GLY A 665 1.48 7.07 -14.44
CA GLY A 665 2.35 8.18 -14.87
C GLY A 665 3.23 8.74 -13.75
N ALA A 666 2.79 8.61 -12.49
CA ALA A 666 3.52 9.02 -11.29
C ALA A 666 2.94 8.36 -10.03
N SER A 667 3.79 7.74 -9.20
CA SER A 667 3.42 7.13 -7.93
C SER A 667 4.64 6.96 -7.01
N PRO A 668 4.49 7.00 -5.67
CA PRO A 668 5.53 6.56 -4.77
C PRO A 668 5.98 5.12 -5.08
N ILE A 669 7.28 4.87 -5.05
CA ILE A 669 7.85 3.55 -5.35
C ILE A 669 7.28 2.46 -4.43
N SER A 670 7.12 2.77 -3.15
CA SER A 670 6.57 1.83 -2.17
C SER A 670 5.13 1.39 -2.49
N SER A 671 4.35 2.24 -3.17
CA SER A 671 2.97 1.92 -3.55
C SER A 671 2.93 1.05 -4.80
N ILE A 672 3.82 1.30 -5.77
CA ILE A 672 4.00 0.41 -6.93
C ILE A 672 4.42 -0.99 -6.45
N LYS A 673 5.42 -1.06 -5.56
CA LYS A 673 6.04 -2.32 -5.16
C LYS A 673 5.30 -3.10 -4.08
N TYR A 674 4.47 -2.46 -3.25
CA TYR A 674 3.92 -3.14 -2.06
C TYR A 674 2.40 -3.04 -1.90
N ALA A 675 1.66 -2.39 -2.79
CA ALA A 675 0.20 -2.28 -2.64
C ALA A 675 -0.55 -2.99 -3.78
N GLY A 676 -1.76 -3.49 -3.48
CA GLY A 676 -2.52 -4.34 -4.40
C GLY A 676 -1.96 -5.77 -4.49
N THR A 677 -2.73 -6.69 -5.08
CA THR A 677 -2.33 -8.10 -5.29
C THR A 677 -2.50 -8.52 -6.75
N PRO A 678 -2.02 -9.71 -7.18
CA PRO A 678 -2.28 -10.22 -8.52
C PRO A 678 -3.78 -10.25 -8.84
N TRP A 679 -4.15 -9.87 -10.06
CA TRP A 679 -5.57 -9.84 -10.45
C TRP A 679 -6.17 -11.24 -10.49
N GLU A 680 -5.37 -12.29 -10.70
CA GLU A 680 -5.80 -13.68 -10.70
C GLU A 680 -6.53 -14.03 -9.39
N LEU A 681 -6.05 -13.51 -8.26
CA LEU A 681 -6.65 -13.74 -6.95
C LEU A 681 -7.96 -12.96 -6.76
N GLY A 682 -7.93 -11.65 -7.03
CA GLY A 682 -9.09 -10.78 -6.83
C GLY A 682 -10.22 -11.05 -7.82
N LEU A 683 -9.91 -11.36 -9.08
CA LEU A 683 -10.88 -11.70 -10.11
C LEU A 683 -11.61 -13.00 -9.75
N ALA A 684 -10.86 -14.03 -9.38
CA ALA A 684 -11.43 -15.30 -8.95
C ALA A 684 -12.31 -15.12 -7.69
N GLU A 685 -11.85 -14.34 -6.71
CA GLU A 685 -12.63 -14.05 -5.50
C GLU A 685 -13.93 -13.30 -5.81
N ALA A 686 -13.88 -12.27 -6.67
CA ALA A 686 -15.05 -11.51 -7.09
C ALA A 686 -16.04 -12.40 -7.85
N HIS A 687 -15.57 -13.18 -8.82
CA HIS A 687 -16.39 -14.11 -9.59
C HIS A 687 -17.11 -15.11 -8.68
N GLN A 688 -16.37 -15.80 -7.80
CA GLN A 688 -16.92 -16.80 -6.89
C GLN A 688 -17.89 -16.20 -5.88
N THR A 689 -17.57 -15.03 -5.31
CA THR A 689 -18.44 -14.37 -4.32
C THR A 689 -19.74 -13.92 -4.95
N LEU A 690 -19.70 -13.35 -6.15
CA LEU A 690 -20.90 -12.94 -6.88
C LEU A 690 -21.78 -14.15 -7.26
N LEU A 691 -21.17 -15.29 -7.63
CA LEU A 691 -21.93 -16.52 -7.89
C LEU A 691 -22.64 -17.02 -6.64
N ARG A 692 -21.91 -17.13 -5.51
CA ARG A 692 -22.44 -17.59 -4.23
C ARG A 692 -23.61 -16.73 -3.72
N ASN A 693 -23.63 -15.45 -4.08
CA ASN A 693 -24.69 -14.51 -3.71
C ASN A 693 -25.81 -14.38 -4.76
N GLY A 694 -25.75 -15.13 -5.87
CA GLY A 694 -26.72 -15.00 -6.96
C GLY A 694 -26.70 -13.63 -7.65
N LEU A 695 -25.57 -12.93 -7.61
CA LEU A 695 -25.39 -11.57 -8.16
C LEU A 695 -24.60 -11.57 -9.47
N ARG A 696 -23.88 -12.64 -9.81
CA ARG A 696 -22.94 -12.67 -10.94
C ARG A 696 -23.55 -12.31 -12.29
N HIS A 697 -24.82 -12.64 -12.51
CA HIS A 697 -25.53 -12.34 -13.76
C HIS A 697 -25.94 -10.86 -13.91
N ARG A 698 -25.82 -10.06 -12.84
CA ARG A 698 -26.26 -8.65 -12.82
C ARG A 698 -25.17 -7.66 -13.23
N VAL A 699 -23.92 -8.11 -13.29
CA VAL A 699 -22.76 -7.25 -13.51
C VAL A 699 -21.76 -7.94 -14.43
N ARG A 700 -21.08 -7.16 -15.27
CA ARG A 700 -19.95 -7.66 -16.06
C ARG A 700 -18.65 -7.46 -15.30
N LEU A 701 -17.80 -8.48 -15.28
CA LEU A 701 -16.46 -8.37 -14.71
C LEU A 701 -15.44 -8.00 -15.79
N GLN A 702 -14.69 -6.94 -15.55
CA GLN A 702 -13.51 -6.57 -16.33
C GLN A 702 -12.25 -6.84 -15.51
N THR A 703 -11.14 -7.16 -16.16
CA THR A 703 -9.82 -7.18 -15.51
C THR A 703 -8.79 -6.40 -16.31
N ASP A 704 -7.87 -5.75 -15.62
CA ASP A 704 -6.65 -5.17 -16.18
C ASP A 704 -5.46 -5.44 -15.23
N GLY A 705 -4.24 -5.11 -15.68
CA GLY A 705 -3.00 -5.40 -14.95
C GLY A 705 -2.11 -6.33 -15.73
N GLY A 706 -1.08 -5.77 -16.36
CA GLY A 706 -0.02 -6.52 -17.05
C GLY A 706 -0.45 -7.49 -18.16
N LEU A 707 -1.68 -7.41 -18.69
CA LEU A 707 -2.14 -8.20 -19.84
C LEU A 707 -1.35 -7.81 -21.10
N LYS A 708 -0.77 -8.81 -21.77
CA LYS A 708 0.17 -8.64 -22.89
C LYS A 708 -0.19 -9.52 -24.10
N THR A 709 -0.68 -10.72 -23.87
CA THR A 709 -0.93 -11.70 -24.96
C THR A 709 -2.38 -12.20 -24.96
N ALA A 710 -2.77 -12.85 -26.06
CA ALA A 710 -4.05 -13.55 -26.15
C ALA A 710 -4.19 -14.64 -25.07
N LEU A 711 -3.08 -15.27 -24.65
CA LEU A 711 -3.11 -16.27 -23.59
C LEU A 711 -3.47 -15.65 -22.23
N ASP A 712 -3.01 -14.43 -21.94
CA ASP A 712 -3.43 -13.70 -20.74
C ASP A 712 -4.96 -13.46 -20.76
N VAL A 713 -5.50 -13.06 -21.91
CA VAL A 713 -6.95 -12.85 -22.11
C VAL A 713 -7.74 -14.13 -21.87
N VAL A 714 -7.31 -15.25 -22.46
CA VAL A 714 -7.97 -16.55 -22.27
C VAL A 714 -7.95 -16.98 -20.80
N LYS A 715 -6.81 -16.83 -20.12
CA LYS A 715 -6.69 -17.17 -18.69
C LYS A 715 -7.59 -16.27 -17.82
N ALA A 716 -7.65 -14.98 -18.12
CA ALA A 716 -8.56 -14.06 -17.45
C ALA A 716 -10.04 -14.42 -17.69
N ALA A 717 -10.41 -14.82 -18.91
CA ALA A 717 -11.76 -15.27 -19.24
C ALA A 717 -12.16 -16.52 -18.44
N LEU A 718 -11.26 -17.51 -18.35
CA LEU A 718 -11.46 -18.74 -17.57
C LEU A 718 -11.60 -18.46 -16.06
N LEU A 719 -10.97 -17.39 -15.56
CA LEU A 719 -11.11 -16.92 -14.18
C LEU A 719 -12.35 -16.03 -13.95
N GLY A 720 -13.12 -15.76 -15.01
CA GLY A 720 -14.45 -15.16 -14.92
C GLY A 720 -14.57 -13.72 -15.40
N ALA A 721 -13.55 -13.15 -16.07
CA ALA A 721 -13.66 -11.86 -16.75
C ALA A 721 -14.43 -11.98 -18.08
N GLU A 722 -15.12 -10.91 -18.46
CA GLU A 722 -15.87 -10.77 -19.72
C GLU A 722 -15.33 -9.67 -20.62
N SER A 723 -14.58 -8.71 -20.05
CA SER A 723 -13.85 -7.67 -20.78
C SER A 723 -12.44 -7.46 -20.20
N PHE A 724 -11.56 -6.86 -21.01
CA PHE A 724 -10.12 -6.84 -20.75
C PHE A 724 -9.56 -5.44 -21.02
N GLY A 725 -8.87 -4.87 -20.04
CA GLY A 725 -8.26 -3.55 -20.12
C GLY A 725 -6.76 -3.61 -20.42
N PHE A 726 -6.30 -2.81 -21.40
CA PHE A 726 -4.91 -2.73 -21.80
C PHE A 726 -4.35 -1.31 -21.65
N GLY A 727 -3.28 -1.14 -20.87
CA GLY A 727 -2.62 0.15 -20.66
C GLY A 727 -1.23 0.19 -21.26
N THR A 728 -0.28 -0.50 -20.61
CA THR A 728 1.14 -0.44 -20.97
C THR A 728 1.44 -1.01 -22.37
N ALA A 729 0.83 -2.12 -22.78
CA ALA A 729 1.16 -2.74 -24.06
C ALA A 729 0.81 -1.84 -25.26
N PRO A 730 -0.40 -1.24 -25.35
CA PRO A 730 -0.72 -0.24 -26.38
C PRO A 730 0.20 0.99 -26.32
N MET A 731 0.59 1.44 -25.13
CA MET A 731 1.53 2.56 -24.97
C MET A 731 2.94 2.24 -25.47
N VAL A 732 3.39 0.99 -25.39
CA VAL A 732 4.67 0.55 -25.94
C VAL A 732 4.60 0.37 -27.45
N ALA A 733 3.43 0.02 -27.97
CA ALA A 733 3.19 -0.16 -29.39
C ALA A 733 3.10 1.16 -30.18
N LEU A 734 2.60 2.23 -29.54
CA LEU A 734 2.68 3.62 -30.03
C LEU A 734 4.13 4.13 -30.00
#